data_AF-A0A812JL48-F1
#
_entry.id   AF-A0A812JL48-F1
#
_cell.length_a   1.000
_cell.length_b   1.000
_cell.length_c   1.000
_cell.angle_alpha   90.00
_cell.angle_beta   90.00
_cell.angle_gamma   90.00
#
_symmetry.space_group_name_H-M   'P 1'
#
loop_
_entity.id
_entity.type
_entity.pdbx_description
1 polymer ?
#
loop_
_entity_poly.entity_id
_entity_poly.type
_entity_poly.pdbx_seq_one_letter_code
_entity_poly.pdbx_strand_id
1 'polypeptide(L)'
;GAATLTPPRPQDFADYETFKTAARKFDDELQSQTLLRFKHLLSVDPSRAKQFISTHTKKASQFHIALTNEDTGQLLSTSAALSAVSDDLVGRAENNFPQQSEAQQFLDLAVKTIRQTQLTSSHWRIRPISIATEMAAVQDGLWLSRTQHFLEKYSTSQQIGGKFDTMSVILAVILHVQLRQQQDLTTFLLFADLKQAYDTANQAAILTTCYLAGVVQTEWNLLFDFFLMDSAIVTLGNAVSSALTFRAGIPQGRKFAVHAFTAFMRLLQAVLVSACNPAATVLPEFAADAISGLWEHLTPLPLAPLPAETNALSATMAAQHLGFAWTHGASLSEMRRIAIHLLSRLPEPERVRCMELLGSQHLGPLLFIDDVVASFASALEVEYAVTSGLPQFARMVKACFNMGPSKTAVMPCFGAVVPALPDIICELFVLLSHAGFSPAVIAHAVVERIEPVILYGAEILPLIPESYRQLNALQSDWARAILADQGGKTVHGIRGSLAVAQMGWRDRLGTKALVKAVMFLAKVELLPRDCPVVRMLHLAQGLHDGTWWQATKDALESHDMWCPSLVEAGVAPLSLLEQARQNSTLRREILRRYKKMIVLPQAMRRDEAEFQESASKMLPGFHLTLRQLFPDRACVSWESVTPDADAADWDCMRVWAFIRLSGLWPLQLLDYGANSETLEVCPLCGEVEIDVAHCLYVCEGTRDLFHLTGASALASRQIEAPMFFSILFQANGSVNENLVCARYVSQAVGNSASTSLVCQLTFHVRGHLGTDVSWDGWDITVGSTRTRQQRHVGNRARLQWWPSCGIAVQGSQHDRVAPPRLEAAARACNGGHGGSRLDPPFWQSLWWQVEEALAWFTALCVWALRRAGRSVAGKRYRTVRTDVQTFNTRYSLLSYAMMASDEKKSASFRRALRRSAKRLQGAGERMVVLEIGCGAYAPFARLCMEEGADQVLAIEGNTWAAARAQRLLGESVKVFAGLSQELAEEQLGAQANVVVMETIGDWAANEYMVSSFLDARGRLCEPEAQWIPGQVRTRFVPVTIPPWGQEGAVPPGMWLLGSDQRYERLALSGAETLEAYDFNEWKDEMLKQQRECVFEIQSSADLQGFLLWVEVFPDGEEDCPLSALRDVDISWSPLLLALPETQRLERGDQLHCLVEVVPAAPDGPELRIELPWAEGRTLKFEWTLAKGARWILPEGREISFEEQPEDVLSPEQEFLWELLGPP
;
A
#
# COMPACT_ATOMS: atom_id res chain seq x y z
N GLY A 1 -61.99 1.07 -23.56
CA GLY A 1 -61.57 2.47 -23.66
C GLY A 1 -61.19 2.95 -22.28
N ALA A 2 -59.92 3.26 -22.06
CA ALA A 2 -59.43 3.76 -20.78
C ALA A 2 -59.17 5.26 -20.95
N ALA A 3 -59.87 6.09 -20.17
CA ALA A 3 -59.55 7.50 -20.03
C ALA A 3 -58.16 7.63 -19.39
N THR A 4 -57.27 8.41 -19.99
CA THR A 4 -55.95 8.70 -19.43
C THR A 4 -56.09 9.50 -18.14
N LEU A 5 -55.85 8.84 -17.01
CA LEU A 5 -55.75 9.48 -15.70
C LEU A 5 -54.57 10.44 -15.72
N THR A 6 -54.87 11.74 -15.61
CA THR A 6 -53.86 12.81 -15.61
C THR A 6 -53.51 13.14 -14.17
N PRO A 7 -52.23 13.18 -13.77
CA PRO A 7 -51.85 13.43 -12.38
C PRO A 7 -52.29 14.84 -11.93
N PRO A 8 -52.82 14.99 -10.70
CA PRO A 8 -53.20 16.30 -10.17
C PRO A 8 -51.98 17.20 -10.08
N ARG A 9 -52.06 18.46 -10.55
CA ARG A 9 -50.98 19.45 -10.39
C ARG A 9 -51.30 20.38 -9.22
N PRO A 10 -50.32 20.79 -8.40
CA PRO A 10 -50.58 21.61 -7.21
C PRO A 10 -51.36 22.90 -7.50
N GLN A 11 -51.09 23.52 -8.64
CA GLN A 11 -51.74 24.75 -9.11
C GLN A 11 -53.23 24.59 -9.44
N ASP A 12 -53.72 23.35 -9.58
CA ASP A 12 -55.12 23.05 -9.85
C ASP A 12 -55.96 23.00 -8.54
N PHE A 13 -55.34 23.23 -7.37
CA PHE A 13 -55.97 23.14 -6.04
C PHE A 13 -55.75 24.41 -5.23
N ALA A 14 -56.79 24.84 -4.52
CA ALA A 14 -56.79 26.09 -3.76
C ALA A 14 -55.88 26.05 -2.51
N ASP A 15 -55.63 24.86 -1.96
CA ASP A 15 -54.78 24.65 -0.80
C ASP A 15 -54.07 23.28 -0.86
N TYR A 16 -52.99 23.18 -0.08
CA TYR A 16 -52.09 22.05 -0.11
C TYR A 16 -52.70 20.75 0.44
N GLU A 17 -53.65 20.84 1.39
CA GLU A 17 -54.28 19.64 1.96
C GLU A 17 -55.29 19.02 0.99
N THR A 18 -55.97 19.85 0.20
CA THR A 18 -56.84 19.40 -0.89
C THR A 18 -56.03 18.75 -2.02
N PHE A 19 -54.87 19.32 -2.38
CA PHE A 19 -53.92 18.71 -3.32
C PHE A 19 -53.39 17.36 -2.80
N LYS A 20 -52.98 17.27 -1.53
CA LYS A 20 -52.53 16.02 -0.89
C LYS A 20 -53.61 14.94 -0.96
N THR A 21 -54.85 15.31 -0.69
CA THR A 21 -55.98 14.38 -0.70
C THR A 21 -56.26 13.89 -2.13
N ALA A 22 -56.19 14.77 -3.13
CA ALA A 22 -56.33 14.41 -4.53
C ALA A 22 -55.16 13.57 -5.06
N ALA A 23 -53.93 13.87 -4.65
CA ALA A 23 -52.72 13.12 -5.01
C ALA A 23 -52.71 11.72 -4.38
N ARG A 24 -53.12 11.59 -3.11
CA ARG A 24 -53.31 10.29 -2.45
C ARG A 24 -54.40 9.48 -3.14
N LYS A 25 -55.55 10.09 -3.44
CA LYS A 25 -56.64 9.42 -4.16
C LYS A 25 -56.19 8.96 -5.56
N PHE A 26 -55.42 9.79 -6.28
CA PHE A 26 -54.84 9.41 -7.57
C PHE A 26 -53.86 8.23 -7.45
N ASP A 27 -53.00 8.21 -6.42
CA ASP A 27 -52.07 7.12 -6.18
C ASP A 27 -52.80 5.83 -5.77
N ASP A 28 -53.80 5.92 -4.88
CA ASP A 28 -54.65 4.80 -4.48
C ASP A 28 -55.44 4.22 -5.67
N GLU A 29 -55.90 5.07 -6.59
CA GLU A 29 -56.68 4.69 -7.77
C GLU A 29 -55.78 4.13 -8.89
N LEU A 30 -54.54 4.62 -9.01
CA LEU A 30 -53.50 4.08 -9.88
C LEU A 30 -53.01 2.70 -9.39
N GLN A 31 -52.80 2.55 -8.09
CA GLN A 31 -52.43 1.28 -7.46
C GLN A 31 -53.58 0.27 -7.54
N SER A 32 -54.82 0.70 -7.32
CA SER A 32 -56.00 -0.15 -7.47
C SER A 32 -56.21 -0.60 -8.91
N GLN A 33 -56.03 0.27 -9.91
CA GLN A 33 -56.11 -0.12 -11.32
C GLN A 33 -54.98 -1.06 -11.74
N THR A 34 -53.77 -0.87 -11.20
CA THR A 34 -52.63 -1.76 -11.44
C THR A 34 -52.87 -3.14 -10.83
N LEU A 35 -53.42 -3.19 -9.61
CA LEU A 35 -53.78 -4.43 -8.92
C LEU A 35 -54.94 -5.16 -9.62
N LEU A 36 -55.98 -4.42 -10.06
CA LEU A 36 -57.12 -4.97 -10.80
C LEU A 36 -56.70 -5.48 -12.19
N ARG A 37 -55.79 -4.78 -12.88
CA ARG A 37 -55.20 -5.22 -14.15
C ARG A 37 -54.36 -6.47 -13.97
N PHE A 38 -53.57 -6.56 -12.89
CA PHE A 38 -52.84 -7.78 -12.54
C PHE A 38 -53.78 -8.95 -12.22
N LYS A 39 -54.83 -8.73 -11.41
CA LYS A 39 -55.84 -9.76 -11.08
C LYS A 39 -56.59 -10.25 -12.32
N HIS A 40 -56.95 -9.34 -13.22
CA HIS A 40 -57.58 -9.67 -14.50
C HIS A 40 -56.64 -10.49 -15.39
N LEU A 41 -55.38 -10.05 -15.53
CA LEU A 41 -54.36 -10.80 -16.29
C LEU A 41 -54.11 -12.19 -15.68
N LEU A 42 -54.09 -12.32 -14.35
CA LEU A 42 -53.91 -13.59 -13.65
C LEU A 42 -55.09 -14.55 -13.91
N SER A 43 -56.31 -14.02 -14.03
CA SER A 43 -57.53 -14.80 -14.27
C SER A 43 -57.71 -15.23 -15.74
N VAL A 44 -57.12 -14.50 -16.69
CA VAL A 44 -57.30 -14.72 -18.13
C VAL A 44 -56.12 -15.49 -18.73
N ASP A 45 -54.89 -15.16 -18.34
CA ASP A 45 -53.67 -15.83 -18.80
C ASP A 45 -52.53 -15.65 -17.77
N PRO A 46 -52.30 -16.66 -16.90
CA PRO A 46 -51.25 -16.62 -15.87
C PRO A 46 -49.85 -16.35 -16.42
N SER A 47 -49.59 -16.70 -17.69
CA SER A 47 -48.32 -16.46 -18.39
C SER A 47 -48.07 -14.97 -18.63
N ARG A 48 -49.12 -14.23 -19.03
CA ARG A 48 -49.06 -12.77 -19.20
C ARG A 48 -49.00 -12.02 -17.88
N ALA A 49 -49.59 -12.55 -16.82
CA ALA A 49 -49.41 -12.02 -15.47
C ALA A 49 -47.96 -12.21 -14.96
N LYS A 50 -47.35 -13.37 -15.24
CA LYS A 50 -45.91 -13.61 -15.02
C LYS A 50 -45.04 -12.67 -15.86
N GLN A 51 -45.41 -12.38 -17.10
CA GLN A 51 -44.68 -11.47 -17.98
C GLN A 51 -44.83 -10.00 -17.54
N PHE A 52 -46.02 -9.60 -17.05
CA PHE A 52 -46.32 -8.28 -16.47
C PHE A 52 -45.53 -8.04 -15.17
N ILE A 53 -45.46 -9.04 -14.27
CA ILE A 53 -44.57 -8.99 -13.10
C ILE A 53 -43.11 -8.98 -13.56
N SER A 54 -42.71 -9.88 -14.46
CA SER A 54 -41.33 -9.98 -14.97
C SER A 54 -40.84 -8.68 -15.64
N THR A 55 -41.69 -7.89 -16.30
CA THR A 55 -41.29 -6.60 -16.87
C THR A 55 -41.18 -5.51 -15.80
N HIS A 56 -41.93 -5.60 -14.71
CA HIS A 56 -41.77 -4.74 -13.53
C HIS A 56 -40.64 -5.16 -12.58
N THR A 57 -40.20 -6.43 -12.61
CA THR A 57 -39.23 -7.00 -11.65
C THR A 57 -37.94 -7.56 -12.26
N LYS A 58 -37.70 -7.44 -13.57
CA LYS A 58 -36.41 -7.84 -14.19
C LYS A 58 -35.26 -6.87 -13.86
N LYS A 59 -34.85 -6.84 -12.59
CA LYS A 59 -33.48 -6.57 -12.11
C LYS A 59 -33.29 -7.22 -10.74
N ALA A 60 -33.43 -8.55 -10.65
CA ALA A 60 -32.79 -9.40 -9.64
C ALA A 60 -33.35 -10.83 -9.73
N SER A 61 -32.49 -11.78 -10.09
CA SER A 61 -32.64 -13.22 -9.87
C SER A 61 -31.22 -13.79 -10.00
N GLN A 62 -30.59 -14.47 -9.03
CA GLN A 62 -31.06 -15.19 -7.83
C GLN A 62 -29.99 -15.14 -6.72
N PHE A 63 -30.41 -15.24 -5.46
CA PHE A 63 -29.61 -15.18 -4.22
C PHE A 63 -29.70 -16.54 -3.48
N HIS A 64 -28.59 -17.01 -2.90
CA HIS A 64 -28.51 -17.77 -1.63
C HIS A 64 -27.10 -17.56 -1.02
N ILE A 65 -27.02 -17.38 0.30
CA ILE A 65 -25.78 -17.05 1.03
C ILE A 65 -25.24 -18.30 1.74
N ALA A 66 -24.12 -18.80 1.23
CA ALA A 66 -22.99 -19.49 1.87
C ALA A 66 -21.94 -19.67 0.76
N LEU A 67 -20.65 -19.33 0.96
CA LEU A 67 -19.69 -19.21 -0.16
C LEU A 67 -19.53 -20.55 -0.90
N THR A 68 -20.14 -20.67 -2.08
CA THR A 68 -20.00 -21.78 -3.02
C THR A 68 -19.06 -21.37 -4.15
N ASN A 69 -18.21 -22.31 -4.56
CA ASN A 69 -17.42 -22.18 -5.78
C ASN A 69 -18.38 -22.02 -6.98
N GLU A 70 -18.27 -20.92 -7.73
CA GLU A 70 -19.25 -20.52 -8.76
C GLU A 70 -19.39 -21.55 -9.90
N ASP A 71 -18.34 -22.33 -10.19
CA ASP A 71 -18.35 -23.31 -11.28
C ASP A 71 -18.90 -24.68 -10.88
N THR A 72 -18.84 -25.02 -9.59
CA THR A 72 -19.12 -26.38 -9.09
C THR A 72 -20.31 -26.47 -8.13
N GLY A 73 -20.77 -25.35 -7.60
CA GLY A 73 -21.92 -25.30 -6.67
C GLY A 73 -21.66 -25.96 -5.31
N GLN A 74 -20.41 -26.36 -5.02
CA GLN A 74 -20.01 -26.90 -3.72
C GLN A 74 -19.44 -25.81 -2.80
N LEU A 75 -19.66 -26.01 -1.49
CA LEU A 75 -19.17 -25.13 -0.42
C LEU A 75 -17.64 -25.07 -0.40
N LEU A 76 -17.10 -23.85 -0.33
CA LEU A 76 -15.66 -23.62 -0.18
C LEU A 76 -15.18 -23.92 1.24
N SER A 77 -13.99 -24.50 1.35
CA SER A 77 -13.31 -24.69 2.63
C SER A 77 -12.76 -23.37 3.17
N THR A 78 -12.48 -23.32 4.48
CA THR A 78 -11.97 -22.14 5.19
C THR A 78 -10.71 -21.54 4.57
N SER A 79 -9.86 -22.35 3.92
CA SER A 79 -8.64 -21.86 3.26
C SER A 79 -8.94 -21.17 1.92
N ALA A 80 -9.99 -21.59 1.21
CA ALA A 80 -10.41 -20.95 -0.04
C ALA A 80 -11.19 -19.65 0.22
N ALA A 81 -11.90 -19.57 1.34
CA ALA A 81 -12.50 -18.33 1.81
C ALA A 81 -11.44 -17.27 2.20
N LEU A 82 -10.31 -17.69 2.78
CA LEU A 82 -9.20 -16.80 3.14
C LEU A 82 -8.43 -16.27 1.91
N SER A 83 -8.32 -17.06 0.84
CA SER A 83 -7.72 -16.61 -0.42
C SER A 83 -8.55 -15.51 -1.09
N ALA A 84 -9.88 -15.69 -1.16
CA ALA A 84 -10.80 -14.70 -1.74
C ALA A 84 -10.87 -13.38 -0.94
N VAL A 85 -10.53 -13.43 0.35
CA VAL A 85 -10.41 -12.24 1.22
C VAL A 85 -9.11 -11.46 0.95
N SER A 86 -8.03 -12.15 0.59
CA SER A 86 -6.75 -11.53 0.22
C SER A 86 -6.89 -10.71 -1.07
N ASP A 87 -7.57 -11.25 -2.07
CA ASP A 87 -7.74 -10.63 -3.38
C ASP A 87 -8.62 -9.36 -3.33
N ASP A 88 -9.65 -9.35 -2.46
CA ASP A 88 -10.53 -8.18 -2.22
C ASP A 88 -9.87 -7.09 -1.33
N LEU A 89 -8.79 -7.41 -0.60
CA LEU A 89 -8.03 -6.44 0.20
C LEU A 89 -7.03 -5.65 -0.66
N VAL A 90 -6.43 -6.28 -1.65
CA VAL A 90 -5.48 -5.68 -2.61
C VAL A 90 -6.17 -4.61 -3.46
N GLY A 91 -7.36 -4.90 -4.01
CA GLY A 91 -8.10 -3.97 -4.88
C GLY A 91 -8.67 -2.70 -4.20
N ARG A 92 -8.47 -2.51 -2.89
CA ARG A 92 -9.00 -1.36 -2.12
C ARG A 92 -7.94 -0.39 -1.63
N ALA A 93 -6.67 -0.77 -1.62
CA ALA A 93 -5.55 0.11 -1.27
C ALA A 93 -5.27 1.21 -2.33
N GLU A 94 -6.02 1.19 -3.43
CA GLU A 94 -5.62 1.72 -4.73
C GLU A 94 -6.42 2.96 -5.22
N ASN A 95 -7.07 3.72 -4.33
CA ASN A 95 -7.80 4.94 -4.70
C ASN A 95 -7.57 6.13 -3.75
N ASN A 96 -6.77 7.13 -4.17
CA ASN A 96 -7.07 8.56 -3.94
C ASN A 96 -6.35 9.51 -4.91
N PHE A 97 -6.99 10.66 -5.12
CA PHE A 97 -6.97 11.57 -6.28
C PHE A 97 -5.88 12.70 -6.26
N PRO A 98 -5.63 13.36 -7.42
CA PRO A 98 -4.53 14.31 -7.68
C PRO A 98 -4.88 15.80 -7.46
N GLN A 99 -3.85 16.66 -7.41
CA GLN A 99 -3.94 18.13 -7.49
C GLN A 99 -3.51 18.66 -8.89
N GLN A 100 -4.08 19.81 -9.26
CA GLN A 100 -4.09 20.49 -10.57
C GLN A 100 -2.93 21.51 -10.72
N SER A 101 -2.56 21.89 -11.96
CA SER A 101 -2.83 23.23 -12.53
C SER A 101 -2.65 23.30 -14.06
N GLU A 102 -3.20 24.37 -14.66
CA GLU A 102 -3.12 24.75 -16.09
C GLU A 102 -4.06 24.07 -17.10
N ALA A 103 -5.17 23.60 -16.54
CA ALA A 103 -6.51 23.66 -17.11
C ALA A 103 -7.06 25.11 -17.33
N GLN A 104 -6.20 26.12 -17.43
CA GLN A 104 -6.62 27.52 -17.49
C GLN A 104 -7.02 27.94 -18.91
N GLN A 105 -6.42 27.36 -19.96
CA GLN A 105 -6.66 27.76 -21.34
C GLN A 105 -7.84 27.02 -22.00
N PHE A 106 -8.17 25.81 -21.54
CA PHE A 106 -9.29 25.01 -22.06
C PHE A 106 -10.67 25.50 -21.57
N LEU A 107 -10.71 26.26 -20.47
CA LEU A 107 -11.96 26.74 -19.90
C LEU A 107 -12.63 27.81 -20.80
N ASP A 108 -11.83 28.64 -21.47
CA ASP A 108 -12.36 29.72 -22.32
C ASP A 108 -13.08 29.18 -23.57
N LEU A 109 -12.74 27.96 -24.02
CA LEU A 109 -13.39 27.29 -25.13
C LEU A 109 -14.62 26.48 -24.68
N ALA A 110 -14.55 25.83 -23.51
CA ALA A 110 -15.64 25.01 -22.96
C ALA A 110 -16.88 25.83 -22.56
N VAL A 111 -16.70 27.06 -22.07
CA VAL A 111 -17.82 27.97 -21.74
C VAL A 111 -18.67 28.32 -22.98
N LYS A 112 -18.07 28.29 -24.18
CA LYS A 112 -18.76 28.59 -25.44
C LYS A 112 -19.68 27.45 -25.90
N THR A 113 -19.32 26.20 -25.60
CA THR A 113 -20.04 24.98 -26.02
C THR A 113 -21.13 24.57 -25.03
N ILE A 114 -20.95 24.83 -23.73
CA ILE A 114 -21.92 24.49 -22.66
C ILE A 114 -23.27 25.23 -22.82
N ARG A 115 -23.29 26.39 -23.50
CA ARG A 115 -24.54 27.13 -23.77
C ARG A 115 -25.47 26.44 -24.78
N GLN A 116 -25.03 25.38 -25.48
CA GLN A 116 -25.76 24.85 -26.64
C GLN A 116 -26.45 23.49 -26.47
N THR A 117 -26.20 22.69 -25.43
CA THR A 117 -26.76 21.33 -25.35
C THR A 117 -27.23 20.92 -23.96
N GLN A 118 -28.56 20.76 -23.81
CA GLN A 118 -29.22 20.18 -22.63
C GLN A 118 -28.87 18.68 -22.51
N LEU A 119 -28.22 18.24 -21.42
CA LEU A 119 -27.85 16.83 -21.21
C LEU A 119 -28.24 16.29 -19.82
N THR A 120 -28.62 15.00 -19.84
CA THR A 120 -29.29 14.21 -18.80
C THR A 120 -28.33 13.43 -17.88
N SER A 121 -28.44 13.68 -16.58
CA SER A 121 -28.35 12.85 -15.35
C SER A 121 -27.47 11.59 -15.14
N SER A 122 -26.69 11.01 -16.06
CA SER A 122 -26.07 9.67 -15.81
C SER A 122 -24.56 9.57 -15.54
N HIS A 123 -23.76 10.65 -15.52
CA HIS A 123 -22.29 10.53 -15.46
C HIS A 123 -21.55 11.46 -14.49
N TRP A 124 -21.91 11.47 -13.20
CA TRP A 124 -21.12 12.12 -12.16
C TRP A 124 -20.43 11.06 -11.28
N ARG A 125 -19.16 10.74 -11.56
CA ARG A 125 -18.31 9.85 -10.72
C ARG A 125 -16.98 10.51 -10.30
N ILE A 126 -16.89 11.82 -10.40
CA ILE A 126 -15.90 12.61 -9.67
C ILE A 126 -16.58 12.95 -8.35
N ARG A 127 -15.92 12.75 -7.19
CA ARG A 127 -16.41 13.24 -5.89
C ARG A 127 -16.04 14.72 -5.79
N PRO A 128 -16.94 15.69 -6.04
CA PRO A 128 -16.60 17.08 -5.79
C PRO A 128 -16.45 17.27 -4.28
N ILE A 129 -15.22 17.53 -3.80
CA ILE A 129 -15.05 18.16 -2.49
C ILE A 129 -15.67 19.54 -2.62
N SER A 130 -16.86 19.72 -2.04
CA SER A 130 -17.60 20.97 -2.19
C SER A 130 -16.93 22.02 -1.31
N ILE A 131 -16.21 22.94 -1.94
CA ILE A 131 -15.73 24.15 -1.26
C ILE A 131 -16.95 25.06 -1.10
N ALA A 132 -17.47 25.16 0.13
CA ALA A 132 -18.52 26.11 0.42
C ALA A 132 -17.98 27.53 0.21
N THR A 133 -18.70 28.37 -0.53
CA THR A 133 -18.40 29.82 -0.56
C THR A 133 -18.44 30.36 0.87
N GLU A 134 -17.70 31.42 1.16
CA GLU A 134 -17.69 32.02 2.52
C GLU A 134 -19.12 32.32 2.99
N MET A 135 -19.99 32.78 2.09
CA MET A 135 -21.40 33.02 2.40
C MET A 135 -22.16 31.73 2.72
N ALA A 136 -21.96 30.65 1.95
CA ALA A 136 -22.55 29.35 2.28
C ALA A 136 -22.02 28.81 3.62
N ALA A 137 -20.73 29.00 3.93
CA ALA A 137 -20.14 28.61 5.20
C ALA A 137 -20.66 29.45 6.40
N VAL A 138 -21.05 30.72 6.16
CA VAL A 138 -21.74 31.59 7.12
C VAL A 138 -23.18 31.15 7.31
N GLN A 139 -23.92 30.91 6.21
CA GLN A 139 -25.30 30.40 6.26
C GLN A 139 -25.37 29.06 6.98
N ASP A 140 -24.46 28.13 6.69
CA ASP A 140 -24.33 26.85 7.38
C ASP A 140 -24.06 27.04 8.86
N GLY A 141 -23.13 27.95 9.20
CA GLY A 141 -22.77 28.26 10.58
C GLY A 141 -23.95 28.83 11.35
N LEU A 142 -24.72 29.75 10.74
CA LEU A 142 -25.92 30.34 11.34
C LEU A 142 -27.03 29.30 11.52
N TRP A 143 -27.29 28.47 10.50
CA TRP A 143 -28.28 27.41 10.60
C TRP A 143 -27.89 26.40 11.69
N LEU A 144 -26.64 25.90 11.66
CA LEU A 144 -26.14 24.98 12.69
C LEU A 144 -26.19 25.58 14.09
N SER A 145 -25.85 26.85 14.27
CA SER A 145 -25.91 27.49 15.59
C SER A 145 -27.31 27.42 16.22
N ARG A 146 -28.37 27.29 15.40
CA ARG A 146 -29.75 27.17 15.84
C ARG A 146 -30.23 25.71 15.93
N THR A 147 -29.73 24.83 15.06
CA THR A 147 -30.25 23.46 14.92
C THR A 147 -29.37 22.38 15.54
N GLN A 148 -28.09 22.65 15.79
CA GLN A 148 -27.09 21.66 16.23
C GLN A 148 -27.55 20.92 17.49
N HIS A 149 -28.07 21.62 18.50
CA HIS A 149 -28.55 20.97 19.73
C HIS A 149 -29.67 19.94 19.47
N PHE A 150 -30.61 20.24 18.57
CA PHE A 150 -31.69 19.31 18.20
C PHE A 150 -31.14 18.06 17.51
N LEU A 151 -30.25 18.26 16.53
CA LEU A 151 -29.64 17.19 15.76
C LEU A 151 -28.73 16.30 16.64
N GLU A 152 -27.92 16.90 17.52
CA GLU A 152 -27.04 16.15 18.42
C GLU A 152 -27.78 15.40 19.51
N LYS A 153 -28.88 15.97 20.02
CA LYS A 153 -29.79 15.29 20.96
C LYS A 153 -30.50 14.13 20.28
N TYR A 154 -30.95 14.33 19.03
CA TYR A 154 -31.55 13.28 18.23
C TYR A 154 -30.53 12.21 17.81
N SER A 155 -29.25 12.51 17.63
CA SER A 155 -28.29 11.53 17.14
C SER A 155 -27.81 10.50 18.19
N THR A 156 -28.34 10.53 19.42
CA THR A 156 -27.91 9.67 20.55
C THR A 156 -26.40 9.71 20.82
N SER A 157 -25.89 8.86 21.72
CA SER A 157 -24.45 8.74 21.99
C SER A 157 -23.76 7.68 21.12
N GLN A 158 -24.52 6.83 20.42
CA GLN A 158 -24.01 5.77 19.54
C GLN A 158 -23.66 6.26 18.13
N GLN A 159 -24.04 7.50 17.78
CA GLN A 159 -23.63 8.12 16.52
C GLN A 159 -22.55 9.17 16.82
N ILE A 160 -21.39 8.94 16.23
CA ILE A 160 -20.16 9.56 16.68
C ILE A 160 -19.65 10.58 15.65
N GLY A 161 -19.91 10.37 14.35
CA GLY A 161 -19.55 11.32 13.28
C GLY A 161 -19.99 12.76 13.59
N GLY A 162 -19.05 13.71 13.55
CA GLY A 162 -19.29 15.13 13.85
C GLY A 162 -19.49 15.49 15.33
N LYS A 163 -19.67 14.52 16.22
CA LYS A 163 -19.94 14.72 17.66
C LYS A 163 -18.77 14.28 18.56
N PHE A 164 -18.19 13.11 18.27
CA PHE A 164 -16.98 12.59 18.92
C PHE A 164 -15.98 12.07 17.88
N ASP A 165 -14.81 11.68 18.34
CA ASP A 165 -13.66 11.32 17.51
C ASP A 165 -13.67 9.84 17.13
N THR A 166 -13.10 9.50 15.96
CA THR A 166 -13.05 8.13 15.42
C THR A 166 -12.42 7.16 16.41
N MET A 167 -11.33 7.57 17.08
CA MET A 167 -10.65 6.72 18.07
C MET A 167 -11.55 6.37 19.27
N SER A 168 -12.53 7.20 19.60
CA SER A 168 -13.51 6.87 20.65
C SER A 168 -14.43 5.72 20.23
N VAL A 169 -14.77 5.61 18.94
CA VAL A 169 -15.53 4.48 18.39
C VAL A 169 -14.70 3.21 18.52
N ILE A 170 -13.46 3.27 18.01
CA ILE A 170 -12.56 2.11 17.94
C ILE A 170 -12.27 1.60 19.35
N LEU A 171 -11.94 2.50 20.29
CA LEU A 171 -11.68 2.08 21.66
C LEU A 171 -12.92 1.50 22.35
N ALA A 172 -14.12 2.05 22.11
CA ALA A 172 -15.34 1.48 22.66
C ALA A 172 -15.57 0.03 22.19
N VAL A 173 -15.28 -0.26 20.91
CA VAL A 173 -15.34 -1.61 20.34
C VAL A 173 -14.28 -2.51 20.97
N ILE A 174 -13.02 -2.06 21.05
CA ILE A 174 -11.92 -2.83 21.66
C ILE A 174 -12.26 -3.19 23.12
N LEU A 175 -12.65 -2.20 23.91
CA LEU A 175 -13.01 -2.43 25.32
C LEU A 175 -14.21 -3.37 25.44
N HIS A 176 -15.23 -3.22 24.59
CA HIS A 176 -16.38 -4.15 24.60
C HIS A 176 -15.96 -5.59 24.30
N VAL A 177 -15.12 -5.80 23.28
CA VAL A 177 -14.60 -7.12 22.92
C VAL A 177 -13.76 -7.70 24.07
N GLN A 178 -12.87 -6.90 24.67
CA GLN A 178 -12.03 -7.32 25.79
C GLN A 178 -12.86 -7.68 27.02
N LEU A 179 -13.87 -6.87 27.35
CA LEU A 179 -14.79 -7.13 28.47
C LEU A 179 -15.57 -8.45 28.28
N ARG A 180 -16.04 -8.71 27.05
CA ARG A 180 -16.70 -9.97 26.70
C ARG A 180 -15.74 -11.16 26.74
N GLN A 181 -14.52 -10.99 26.26
CA GLN A 181 -13.50 -12.04 26.29
C GLN A 181 -13.14 -12.45 27.72
N GLN A 182 -13.05 -11.51 28.66
CA GLN A 182 -12.83 -11.82 30.08
C GLN A 182 -13.96 -12.65 30.71
N GLN A 183 -15.10 -12.78 30.01
CA GLN A 183 -16.25 -13.60 30.38
C GLN A 183 -16.39 -14.85 29.49
N ASP A 184 -15.35 -15.19 28.72
CA ASP A 184 -15.33 -16.29 27.73
C ASP A 184 -16.41 -16.17 26.63
N LEU A 185 -16.83 -14.94 26.32
CA LEU A 185 -17.83 -14.68 25.29
C LEU A 185 -17.21 -14.34 23.95
N THR A 186 -17.65 -15.04 22.90
CA THR A 186 -17.29 -14.71 21.52
C THR A 186 -17.98 -13.41 21.09
N THR A 187 -17.27 -12.58 20.33
CA THR A 187 -17.84 -11.35 19.75
C THR A 187 -17.64 -11.37 18.25
N PHE A 188 -18.71 -11.11 17.50
CA PHE A 188 -18.69 -10.96 16.06
C PHE A 188 -18.90 -9.49 15.71
N LEU A 189 -17.99 -8.91 14.92
CA LEU A 189 -18.10 -7.51 14.50
C LEU A 189 -18.60 -7.44 13.07
N LEU A 190 -19.63 -6.65 12.81
CA LEU A 190 -20.05 -6.23 11.47
C LEU A 190 -19.43 -4.86 11.19
N PHE A 191 -18.59 -4.79 10.17
CA PHE A 191 -18.24 -3.53 9.52
C PHE A 191 -19.17 -3.33 8.31
N ALA A 192 -19.61 -2.11 7.99
CA ALA A 192 -20.34 -1.87 6.74
C ALA A 192 -20.14 -0.41 6.28
N ASP A 193 -19.89 -0.25 4.98
CA ASP A 193 -19.64 1.04 4.33
C ASP A 193 -20.81 1.41 3.41
N LEU A 194 -21.39 2.61 3.60
CA LEU A 194 -22.46 3.12 2.75
C LEU A 194 -21.90 3.65 1.41
N LYS A 195 -22.21 2.97 0.31
CA LYS A 195 -21.71 3.32 -1.03
C LYS A 195 -22.21 4.70 -1.43
N GLN A 196 -21.27 5.59 -1.77
CA GLN A 196 -21.57 6.94 -2.25
C GLN A 196 -22.45 7.71 -1.23
N ALA A 197 -22.12 7.61 0.05
CA ALA A 197 -22.92 8.06 1.18
C ALA A 197 -23.54 9.47 1.04
N TYR A 198 -22.74 10.52 1.21
CA TYR A 198 -23.19 11.92 1.08
C TYR A 198 -23.84 12.16 -0.28
N ASP A 199 -23.18 11.69 -1.33
CA ASP A 199 -23.54 11.83 -2.74
C ASP A 199 -24.93 11.26 -3.11
N THR A 200 -25.35 10.17 -2.45
CA THR A 200 -26.63 9.48 -2.71
C THR A 200 -27.61 9.59 -1.54
N ALA A 201 -27.25 10.38 -0.52
CA ALA A 201 -28.08 10.59 0.65
C ALA A 201 -29.47 11.10 0.24
N ASN A 202 -30.51 10.42 0.69
CA ASN A 202 -31.87 10.75 0.31
C ASN A 202 -32.32 12.03 1.01
N GLN A 203 -32.33 13.16 0.29
CA GLN A 203 -32.69 14.47 0.83
C GLN A 203 -34.06 14.49 1.54
N ALA A 204 -35.06 13.75 1.01
CA ALA A 204 -36.37 13.65 1.65
C ALA A 204 -36.30 12.90 2.98
N ALA A 205 -35.49 11.85 3.06
CA ALA A 205 -35.22 11.16 4.32
C ALA A 205 -34.46 12.07 5.30
N ILE A 206 -33.45 12.84 4.85
CA ILE A 206 -32.73 13.82 5.67
C ILE A 206 -33.71 14.85 6.26
N LEU A 207 -34.53 15.49 5.41
CA LEU A 207 -35.54 16.45 5.83
C LEU A 207 -36.52 15.87 6.84
N THR A 208 -36.95 14.62 6.62
CA THR A 208 -37.83 13.89 7.55
C THR A 208 -37.13 13.67 8.89
N THR A 209 -35.86 13.23 8.89
CA THR A 209 -35.10 13.02 10.13
C THR A 209 -34.80 14.31 10.87
N CYS A 210 -34.51 15.41 10.17
CA CYS A 210 -34.36 16.73 10.79
C CYS A 210 -35.66 17.20 11.43
N TYR A 211 -36.81 16.97 10.78
CA TYR A 211 -38.12 17.25 11.38
C TYR A 211 -38.36 16.43 12.65
N LEU A 212 -38.07 15.12 12.62
CA LEU A 212 -38.17 14.24 13.78
C LEU A 212 -37.18 14.63 14.90
N ALA A 213 -36.04 15.22 14.56
CA ALA A 213 -35.10 15.80 15.51
C ALA A 213 -35.60 17.07 16.20
N GLY A 214 -36.70 17.67 15.70
CA GLY A 214 -37.29 18.91 16.21
C GLY A 214 -36.90 20.15 15.41
N VAL A 215 -36.23 20.01 14.27
CA VAL A 215 -36.00 21.12 13.33
C VAL A 215 -37.29 21.36 12.56
N VAL A 216 -38.00 22.45 12.87
CA VAL A 216 -39.33 22.78 12.31
C VAL A 216 -39.36 24.20 11.74
N GLN A 217 -40.48 24.58 11.11
CA GLN A 217 -40.76 25.95 10.66
C GLN A 217 -39.62 26.55 9.80
N THR A 218 -39.09 27.71 10.21
CA THR A 218 -38.10 28.50 9.46
C THR A 218 -36.83 27.72 9.23
N GLU A 219 -36.30 27.03 10.24
CA GLU A 219 -35.06 26.27 10.14
C GLU A 219 -35.23 25.05 9.21
N TRP A 220 -36.39 24.42 9.23
CA TRP A 220 -36.70 23.31 8.32
C TRP A 220 -36.90 23.80 6.88
N ASN A 221 -37.65 24.88 6.69
CA ASN A 221 -37.85 25.50 5.39
C ASN A 221 -36.51 25.99 4.82
N LEU A 222 -35.61 26.52 5.65
CA LEU A 222 -34.28 26.93 5.21
C LEU A 222 -33.43 25.74 4.74
N LEU A 223 -33.50 24.60 5.43
CA LEU A 223 -32.83 23.38 4.98
C LEU A 223 -33.45 22.82 3.68
N PHE A 224 -34.78 22.88 3.57
CA PHE A 224 -35.49 22.53 2.34
C PHE A 224 -35.06 23.43 1.18
N ASP A 225 -34.97 24.74 1.43
CA ASP A 225 -34.50 25.73 0.48
C ASP A 225 -33.02 25.52 0.13
N PHE A 226 -32.17 25.11 1.09
CA PHE A 226 -30.79 24.70 0.79
C PHE A 226 -30.78 23.57 -0.25
N PHE A 227 -31.58 22.51 -0.07
CA PHE A 227 -31.64 21.42 -1.04
C PHE A 227 -32.32 21.79 -2.36
N LEU A 228 -33.26 22.75 -2.35
CA LEU A 228 -33.95 23.22 -3.56
C LEU A 228 -33.07 24.17 -4.39
N MET A 229 -32.30 25.03 -3.72
CA MET A 229 -31.54 26.12 -4.32
C MET A 229 -30.03 25.84 -4.43
N ASP A 230 -29.50 24.78 -3.81
CA ASP A 230 -28.08 24.41 -3.93
C ASP A 230 -27.75 24.11 -5.40
N SER A 231 -27.16 25.11 -6.04
CA SER A 231 -26.43 24.94 -7.29
C SER A 231 -24.97 24.70 -6.96
N ALA A 232 -24.41 23.61 -7.47
CA ALA A 232 -22.96 23.43 -7.40
C ALA A 232 -22.32 24.13 -8.60
N ILE A 233 -21.14 24.67 -8.35
CA ILE A 233 -20.28 25.22 -9.38
C ILE A 233 -18.98 24.43 -9.32
N VAL A 234 -18.57 23.88 -10.46
CA VAL A 234 -17.33 23.11 -10.55
C VAL A 234 -16.19 24.08 -10.80
N THR A 235 -15.21 24.06 -9.91
CA THR A 235 -13.97 24.84 -10.06
C THR A 235 -12.84 23.91 -10.51
N LEU A 236 -12.20 24.21 -11.63
CA LEU A 236 -11.05 23.48 -12.17
C LEU A 236 -9.91 24.48 -12.41
N GLY A 237 -8.90 24.54 -11.54
CA GLY A 237 -7.95 25.66 -11.52
C GLY A 237 -8.63 26.97 -11.07
N ASN A 238 -8.41 28.08 -11.76
CA ASN A 238 -9.12 29.36 -11.47
C ASN A 238 -10.45 29.52 -12.22
N ALA A 239 -10.96 28.41 -12.73
CA ALA A 239 -11.90 28.35 -13.82
C ALA A 239 -13.23 27.83 -13.26
N VAL A 240 -14.32 28.58 -13.41
CA VAL A 240 -15.60 28.35 -12.71
C VAL A 240 -16.68 27.98 -13.72
N SER A 241 -17.39 26.86 -13.53
CA SER A 241 -18.49 26.44 -14.42
C SER A 241 -19.70 27.38 -14.32
N SER A 242 -20.68 27.24 -15.24
CA SER A 242 -22.02 27.75 -14.97
C SER A 242 -22.62 27.05 -13.74
N ALA A 243 -23.51 27.74 -13.02
CA ALA A 243 -24.24 27.14 -11.90
C ALA A 243 -25.06 25.95 -12.40
N LEU A 244 -24.72 24.75 -11.91
CA LEU A 244 -25.42 23.51 -12.20
C LEU A 244 -26.26 23.14 -10.98
N THR A 245 -27.58 23.05 -11.15
CA THR A 245 -28.45 22.54 -10.09
C THR A 245 -28.34 21.02 -10.04
N PHE A 246 -27.52 20.51 -9.12
CA PHE A 246 -27.39 19.07 -8.89
C PHE A 246 -28.42 18.63 -7.86
N ARG A 247 -29.33 17.72 -8.24
CA ARG A 247 -30.13 16.94 -7.27
C ARG A 247 -29.34 15.70 -6.84
N ALA A 248 -28.17 15.91 -6.26
CA ALA A 248 -27.32 14.84 -5.74
C ALA A 248 -27.14 15.04 -4.23
N GLY A 249 -27.59 14.04 -3.45
CA GLY A 249 -27.17 13.86 -2.07
C GLY A 249 -27.23 15.07 -1.14
N ILE A 250 -26.28 15.12 -0.21
CA ILE A 250 -25.94 16.25 0.63
C ILE A 250 -24.48 16.66 0.34
N PRO A 251 -24.16 17.94 0.08
CA PRO A 251 -22.83 18.31 -0.41
C PRO A 251 -21.74 18.05 0.63
N GLN A 252 -20.70 17.30 0.23
CA GLN A 252 -19.55 17.00 1.08
C GLN A 252 -18.70 18.26 1.26
N GLY A 253 -18.63 18.80 2.49
CA GLY A 253 -17.86 20.01 2.82
C GLY A 253 -18.70 21.17 3.40
N ARG A 254 -20.03 21.11 3.28
CA ARG A 254 -20.94 22.02 4.00
C ARG A 254 -20.88 21.70 5.51
N LYS A 255 -20.87 22.72 6.36
CA LYS A 255 -20.73 22.49 7.82
C LYS A 255 -21.92 21.71 8.37
N PHE A 256 -23.13 21.99 7.87
CA PHE A 256 -24.34 21.29 8.33
C PHE A 256 -24.43 19.84 7.87
N ALA A 257 -23.70 19.47 6.81
CA ALA A 257 -23.84 18.17 6.16
C ALA A 257 -23.59 17.02 7.11
N VAL A 258 -22.53 17.11 7.92
CA VAL A 258 -22.18 16.06 8.89
C VAL A 258 -23.31 15.85 9.90
N HIS A 259 -23.83 16.91 10.52
CA HIS A 259 -24.88 16.79 11.53
C HIS A 259 -26.21 16.29 10.95
N ALA A 260 -26.61 16.77 9.77
CA ALA A 260 -27.83 16.32 9.10
C ALA A 260 -27.71 14.86 8.62
N PHE A 261 -26.54 14.48 8.08
CA PHE A 261 -26.26 13.12 7.66
C PHE A 261 -26.19 12.15 8.86
N THR A 262 -25.58 12.55 9.98
CA THR A 262 -25.58 11.76 11.21
C THR A 262 -27.00 11.52 11.73
N ALA A 263 -27.84 12.56 11.77
CA ALA A 263 -29.25 12.42 12.14
C ALA A 263 -30.02 11.48 11.19
N PHE A 264 -29.72 11.53 9.89
CA PHE A 264 -30.26 10.60 8.90
C PHE A 264 -29.85 9.15 9.18
N MET A 265 -28.59 8.91 9.52
CA MET A 265 -28.08 7.56 9.83
C MET A 265 -28.71 6.94 11.08
N ARG A 266 -29.49 7.70 11.88
CA ARG A 266 -30.25 7.14 13.02
C ARG A 266 -31.32 6.16 12.54
N LEU A 267 -31.81 6.34 11.32
CA LEU A 267 -32.72 5.38 10.70
C LEU A 267 -32.04 4.02 10.51
N LEU A 268 -30.78 4.00 10.07
CA LEU A 268 -30.03 2.76 9.92
C LEU A 268 -29.81 2.07 11.27
N GLN A 269 -29.43 2.84 12.29
CA GLN A 269 -29.32 2.34 13.65
C GLN A 269 -30.63 1.71 14.15
N ALA A 270 -31.76 2.39 13.97
CA ALA A 270 -33.08 1.89 14.38
C ALA A 270 -33.46 0.61 13.63
N VAL A 271 -33.19 0.54 12.32
CA VAL A 271 -33.42 -0.66 11.52
C VAL A 271 -32.56 -1.82 12.02
N LEU A 272 -31.26 -1.60 12.25
CA LEU A 272 -30.34 -2.64 12.73
C LEU A 272 -30.74 -3.15 14.13
N VAL A 273 -31.08 -2.25 15.06
CA VAL A 273 -31.56 -2.62 16.40
C VAL A 273 -32.91 -3.35 16.35
N SER A 274 -33.77 -3.02 15.39
CA SER A 274 -35.05 -3.74 15.19
C SER A 274 -34.87 -5.12 14.56
N ALA A 275 -33.80 -5.30 13.78
CA ALA A 275 -33.50 -6.55 13.11
C ALA A 275 -32.77 -7.52 14.04
N CYS A 276 -31.76 -7.04 14.77
CA CYS A 276 -30.86 -7.86 15.56
C CYS A 276 -30.61 -7.28 16.94
N ASN A 277 -30.35 -8.17 17.91
CA ASN A 277 -29.89 -7.75 19.23
C ASN A 277 -28.37 -7.51 19.18
N PRO A 278 -27.89 -6.34 19.63
CA PRO A 278 -26.46 -6.13 19.80
C PRO A 278 -25.93 -6.96 20.98
N ALA A 279 -24.65 -7.36 20.90
CA ALA A 279 -23.97 -8.07 21.98
C ALA A 279 -24.01 -7.29 23.30
N ALA A 280 -24.24 -8.00 24.41
CA ALA A 280 -24.18 -7.45 25.75
C ALA A 280 -22.75 -7.48 26.30
N THR A 281 -22.27 -6.38 26.87
CA THR A 281 -20.90 -6.29 27.40
C THR A 281 -20.71 -7.12 28.68
N VAL A 282 -21.70 -7.13 29.58
CA VAL A 282 -21.57 -7.72 30.91
C VAL A 282 -22.76 -8.63 31.20
N LEU A 283 -22.51 -9.91 31.40
CA LEU A 283 -23.53 -10.83 31.91
C LEU A 283 -23.68 -10.72 33.43
N PRO A 284 -24.87 -11.01 33.99
CA PRO A 284 -25.03 -11.21 35.42
C PRO A 284 -24.09 -12.30 35.94
N GLU A 285 -23.59 -12.19 37.17
CA GLU A 285 -22.61 -13.11 37.77
C GLU A 285 -23.03 -14.59 37.63
N PHE A 286 -24.29 -14.91 37.98
CA PHE A 286 -24.81 -16.27 37.86
C PHE A 286 -24.85 -16.81 36.41
N ALA A 287 -24.97 -15.93 35.42
CA ALA A 287 -25.02 -16.28 34.00
C ALA A 287 -23.60 -16.57 33.47
N ALA A 288 -22.62 -15.76 33.86
CA ALA A 288 -21.21 -16.02 33.58
C ALA A 288 -20.76 -17.36 34.20
N ASP A 289 -21.09 -17.61 35.47
CA ASP A 289 -20.79 -18.88 36.14
C ASP A 289 -21.45 -20.08 35.47
N ALA A 290 -22.68 -19.90 34.97
CA ALA A 290 -23.41 -20.97 34.29
C ALA A 290 -22.77 -21.35 32.95
N ILE A 291 -22.14 -20.40 32.24
CA ILE A 291 -21.39 -20.66 31.00
C ILE A 291 -20.10 -21.40 31.32
N SER A 292 -19.29 -20.88 32.25
CA SER A 292 -18.02 -21.51 32.64
C SER A 292 -18.24 -22.90 33.27
N GLY A 293 -19.30 -23.07 34.07
CA GLY A 293 -19.64 -24.34 34.72
C GLY A 293 -20.30 -25.39 33.80
N LEU A 294 -20.96 -24.97 32.71
CA LEU A 294 -21.56 -25.91 31.73
C LEU A 294 -20.49 -26.66 30.93
N TRP A 295 -19.33 -26.04 30.71
CA TRP A 295 -18.26 -26.59 29.89
C TRP A 295 -17.36 -27.57 30.64
N GLU A 296 -17.24 -27.41 31.95
CA GLU A 296 -16.45 -28.34 32.73
C GLU A 296 -17.28 -29.53 33.20
N HIS A 297 -18.27 -29.44 34.09
CA HIS A 297 -18.93 -30.64 34.64
C HIS A 297 -20.40 -30.43 35.04
N LEU A 298 -21.37 -31.00 34.31
CA LEU A 298 -22.69 -31.27 34.89
C LEU A 298 -23.34 -32.57 34.37
N THR A 299 -23.27 -33.60 35.22
CA THR A 299 -24.25 -34.68 35.30
C THR A 299 -25.58 -34.06 35.80
N PRO A 300 -26.74 -34.33 35.19
CA PRO A 300 -28.00 -33.75 35.64
C PRO A 300 -28.35 -34.28 37.05
N LEU A 301 -28.44 -33.39 38.05
CA LEU A 301 -29.10 -33.72 39.31
C LEU A 301 -30.62 -33.74 39.07
N PRO A 302 -31.36 -34.72 39.64
CA PRO A 302 -32.78 -34.89 39.38
C PRO A 302 -33.56 -33.75 40.05
N LEU A 303 -34.06 -32.82 39.24
CA LEU A 303 -35.18 -31.97 39.63
C LEU A 303 -36.47 -32.76 39.44
N ALA A 304 -37.41 -32.60 40.38
CA ALA A 304 -38.74 -33.19 40.30
C ALA A 304 -39.39 -32.89 38.94
N PRO A 305 -40.12 -33.85 38.35
CA PRO A 305 -40.62 -33.72 36.98
C PRO A 305 -41.60 -32.55 36.88
N LEU A 306 -41.20 -31.52 36.15
CA LEU A 306 -42.15 -30.57 35.58
C LEU A 306 -42.94 -31.27 34.46
N PRO A 307 -44.22 -30.91 34.24
CA PRO A 307 -45.10 -31.63 33.30
C PRO A 307 -44.48 -31.73 31.90
N ALA A 308 -44.51 -32.92 31.31
CA ALA A 308 -43.90 -33.27 30.03
C ALA A 308 -44.56 -32.62 28.78
N GLU A 309 -45.36 -31.58 28.98
CA GLU A 309 -46.10 -30.90 27.92
C GLU A 309 -45.80 -29.39 27.96
N THR A 310 -44.61 -29.01 27.52
CA THR A 310 -44.32 -27.61 27.20
C THR A 310 -43.68 -27.54 25.84
N ASN A 311 -44.33 -26.81 24.94
CA ASN A 311 -43.83 -26.32 23.66
C ASN A 311 -42.32 -26.03 23.70
N ALA A 312 -41.62 -26.27 22.59
CA ALA A 312 -40.18 -26.03 22.45
C ALA A 312 -39.72 -24.77 23.19
N LEU A 313 -38.93 -24.94 24.26
CA LEU A 313 -38.40 -23.85 25.07
C LEU A 313 -37.50 -22.99 24.19
N SER A 314 -37.80 -21.70 24.07
CA SER A 314 -36.97 -20.73 23.33
C SER A 314 -36.04 -19.97 24.27
N ALA A 315 -34.95 -19.40 23.75
CA ALA A 315 -34.05 -18.52 24.50
C ALA A 315 -34.80 -17.38 25.20
N THR A 316 -35.80 -16.78 24.53
CA THR A 316 -36.60 -15.68 25.07
C THR A 316 -37.42 -16.10 26.29
N MET A 317 -38.06 -17.28 26.23
CA MET A 317 -38.83 -17.79 27.37
C MET A 317 -37.90 -18.11 28.55
N ALA A 318 -36.76 -18.76 28.28
CA ALA A 318 -35.77 -19.06 29.31
C ALA A 318 -35.21 -17.79 29.97
N ALA A 319 -34.86 -16.76 29.18
CA ALA A 319 -34.38 -15.48 29.68
C ALA A 319 -35.46 -14.74 30.49
N GLN A 320 -36.73 -14.78 30.07
CA GLN A 320 -37.85 -14.21 30.84
C GLN A 320 -38.00 -14.90 32.20
N HIS A 321 -37.90 -16.23 32.26
CA HIS A 321 -37.97 -16.98 33.51
C HIS A 321 -36.80 -16.64 34.45
N LEU A 322 -35.59 -16.51 33.91
CA LEU A 322 -34.40 -16.11 34.68
C LEU A 322 -34.52 -14.67 35.17
N GLY A 323 -34.93 -13.73 34.30
CA GLY A 323 -35.16 -12.34 34.68
C GLY A 323 -36.25 -12.20 35.75
N PHE A 324 -37.34 -12.97 35.65
CA PHE A 324 -38.38 -13.01 36.66
C PHE A 324 -37.85 -13.53 38.01
N ALA A 325 -37.13 -14.67 38.01
CA ALA A 325 -36.55 -15.22 39.24
C ALA A 325 -35.55 -14.24 39.89
N TRP A 326 -34.70 -13.60 39.09
CA TRP A 326 -33.73 -12.60 39.57
C TRP A 326 -34.42 -11.40 40.22
N THR A 327 -35.43 -10.84 39.55
CA THR A 327 -36.18 -9.68 40.06
C THR A 327 -37.04 -9.99 41.28
N HIS A 328 -37.40 -11.25 41.50
CA HIS A 328 -38.17 -11.71 42.66
C HIS A 328 -37.29 -12.22 43.81
N GLY A 329 -36.00 -11.87 43.80
CA GLY A 329 -35.10 -12.07 44.94
C GLY A 329 -34.59 -13.49 45.13
N ALA A 330 -34.59 -14.31 44.06
CA ALA A 330 -33.91 -15.60 44.10
C ALA A 330 -32.43 -15.42 44.46
N SER A 331 -31.90 -16.27 45.34
CA SER A 331 -30.49 -16.23 45.71
C SER A 331 -29.59 -16.58 44.51
N LEU A 332 -28.33 -16.13 44.54
CA LEU A 332 -27.37 -16.39 43.46
C LEU A 332 -27.19 -17.90 43.19
N SER A 333 -27.27 -18.73 44.24
CA SER A 333 -27.24 -20.20 44.12
C SER A 333 -28.50 -20.78 43.48
N GLU A 334 -29.69 -20.25 43.78
CA GLU A 334 -30.94 -20.65 43.11
C GLU A 334 -30.93 -20.25 41.65
N MET A 335 -30.47 -19.02 41.36
CA MET A 335 -30.33 -18.48 40.01
C MET A 335 -29.38 -19.32 39.15
N ARG A 336 -28.22 -19.72 39.68
CA ARG A 336 -27.30 -20.65 39.01
C ARG A 336 -28.00 -21.98 38.67
N ARG A 337 -28.75 -22.57 39.61
CA ARG A 337 -29.46 -23.85 39.38
C ARG A 337 -30.55 -23.72 38.30
N ILE A 338 -31.34 -22.65 38.34
CA ILE A 338 -32.38 -22.39 37.34
C ILE A 338 -31.75 -22.16 35.96
N ALA A 339 -30.65 -21.40 35.89
CA ALA A 339 -29.93 -21.13 34.65
C ALA A 339 -29.39 -22.42 34.03
N ILE A 340 -28.65 -23.23 34.80
CA ILE A 340 -28.15 -24.55 34.39
C ILE A 340 -29.28 -25.43 33.83
N HIS A 341 -30.40 -25.51 34.55
CA HIS A 341 -31.53 -26.35 34.14
C HIS A 341 -32.12 -25.88 32.80
N LEU A 342 -32.42 -24.59 32.67
CA LEU A 342 -33.01 -24.02 31.45
C LEU A 342 -32.04 -24.10 30.26
N LEU A 343 -30.76 -23.79 30.47
CA LEU A 343 -29.72 -23.85 29.44
C LEU A 343 -29.49 -25.27 28.92
N SER A 344 -29.53 -26.29 29.79
CA SER A 344 -29.35 -27.69 29.37
C SER A 344 -30.40 -28.17 28.36
N ARG A 345 -31.58 -27.51 28.34
CA ARG A 345 -32.71 -27.81 27.45
C ARG A 345 -32.70 -27.02 26.14
N LEU A 346 -31.81 -26.04 26.00
CA LEU A 346 -31.65 -25.24 24.79
C LEU A 346 -30.52 -25.83 23.91
N PRO A 347 -30.62 -25.75 22.56
CA PRO A 347 -29.48 -25.98 21.69
C PRO A 347 -28.41 -24.88 21.88
N GLU A 348 -27.15 -25.20 21.58
CA GLU A 348 -26.00 -24.33 21.85
C GLU A 348 -26.17 -22.85 21.41
N PRO A 349 -26.66 -22.53 20.18
CA PRO A 349 -26.88 -21.14 19.77
C PRO A 349 -27.94 -20.40 20.62
N GLU A 350 -28.97 -21.12 21.07
CA GLU A 350 -30.04 -20.54 21.90
C GLU A 350 -29.61 -20.40 23.38
N ARG A 351 -28.61 -21.17 23.84
CA ARG A 351 -28.01 -20.98 25.17
C ARG A 351 -27.32 -19.63 25.27
N VAL A 352 -26.45 -19.33 24.30
CA VAL A 352 -25.74 -18.05 24.21
C VAL A 352 -26.77 -16.91 24.12
N ARG A 353 -27.75 -17.03 23.23
CA ARG A 353 -28.84 -16.05 23.09
C ARG A 353 -29.63 -15.81 24.39
N CYS A 354 -29.91 -16.87 25.16
CA CYS A 354 -30.59 -16.75 26.44
C CYS A 354 -29.78 -15.92 27.44
N MET A 355 -28.45 -16.12 27.49
CA MET A 355 -27.56 -15.37 28.37
C MET A 355 -27.40 -13.92 27.91
N GLU A 356 -27.28 -13.67 26.62
CA GLU A 356 -27.21 -12.31 26.05
C GLU A 356 -28.44 -11.45 26.39
N LEU A 357 -29.62 -12.07 26.41
CA LEU A 357 -30.87 -11.39 26.81
C LEU A 357 -30.89 -10.97 28.30
N LEU A 358 -30.02 -11.54 29.13
CA LEU A 358 -29.86 -11.18 30.53
C LEU A 358 -28.73 -10.16 30.77
N GLY A 359 -27.91 -9.90 29.75
CA GLY A 359 -26.78 -8.99 29.85
C GLY A 359 -27.18 -7.55 30.16
N SER A 360 -26.34 -6.86 30.90
CA SER A 360 -26.48 -5.45 31.22
C SER A 360 -25.41 -4.67 30.45
N GLN A 361 -25.83 -3.61 29.74
CA GLN A 361 -25.00 -2.80 28.81
C GLN A 361 -24.82 -3.45 27.43
N HIS A 362 -25.29 -2.77 26.38
CA HIS A 362 -25.01 -3.16 24.98
C HIS A 362 -24.15 -2.09 24.29
N LEU A 363 -23.28 -2.55 23.40
CA LEU A 363 -22.63 -1.72 22.40
C LEU A 363 -23.44 -1.85 21.08
N GLY A 364 -24.52 -1.08 21.00
CA GLY A 364 -25.36 -1.01 19.78
C GLY A 364 -24.57 -0.57 18.54
N PRO A 365 -25.19 -0.54 17.36
CA PRO A 365 -24.52 -0.10 16.13
C PRO A 365 -23.91 1.28 16.31
N LEU A 366 -22.58 1.35 16.21
CA LEU A 366 -21.82 2.58 16.23
C LEU A 366 -21.69 3.10 14.81
N LEU A 367 -22.03 4.38 14.63
CA LEU A 367 -22.03 5.01 13.31
C LEU A 367 -20.99 6.11 13.29
N PHE A 368 -19.99 5.97 12.42
CA PHE A 368 -19.01 7.00 12.12
C PHE A 368 -19.23 7.50 10.71
N ILE A 369 -20.03 8.57 10.58
CA ILE A 369 -20.39 9.15 9.29
C ILE A 369 -21.10 8.07 8.43
N ASP A 370 -20.42 7.52 7.43
CA ASP A 370 -20.90 6.50 6.50
C ASP A 370 -20.48 5.07 6.87
N ASP A 371 -19.53 4.94 7.80
CA ASP A 371 -19.10 3.67 8.36
C ASP A 371 -20.02 3.23 9.50
N VAL A 372 -20.35 1.94 9.50
CA VAL A 372 -21.11 1.28 10.56
C VAL A 372 -20.27 0.17 11.17
N VAL A 373 -20.18 0.16 12.50
CA VAL A 373 -19.61 -0.95 13.27
C VAL A 373 -20.64 -1.44 14.27
N ALA A 374 -21.03 -2.72 14.21
CA ALA A 374 -21.96 -3.31 15.16
C ALA A 374 -21.39 -4.61 15.74
N SER A 375 -21.61 -4.83 17.04
CA SER A 375 -21.16 -6.03 17.74
C SER A 375 -22.34 -6.97 17.98
N PHE A 376 -22.13 -8.26 17.71
CA PHE A 376 -23.12 -9.31 17.82
C PHE A 376 -22.57 -10.51 18.57
N ALA A 377 -23.45 -11.25 19.24
CA ALA A 377 -23.06 -12.39 20.05
C ALA A 377 -22.91 -13.68 19.22
N SER A 378 -23.48 -13.71 18.02
CA SER A 378 -23.45 -14.86 17.12
C SER A 378 -23.31 -14.47 15.66
N ALA A 379 -22.73 -15.37 14.86
CA ALA A 379 -22.66 -15.23 13.40
C ALA A 379 -24.06 -15.13 12.76
N LEU A 380 -25.07 -15.80 13.33
CA LEU A 380 -26.46 -15.75 12.85
C LEU A 380 -27.07 -14.34 12.96
N GLU A 381 -26.78 -13.62 14.05
CA GLU A 381 -27.25 -12.25 14.21
C GLU A 381 -26.57 -11.30 13.22
N VAL A 382 -25.29 -11.53 12.91
CA VAL A 382 -24.60 -10.81 11.85
C VAL A 382 -25.24 -11.09 10.49
N GLU A 383 -25.53 -12.36 10.19
CA GLU A 383 -26.19 -12.76 8.96
C GLU A 383 -27.56 -12.09 8.84
N TYR A 384 -28.35 -12.03 9.91
CA TYR A 384 -29.64 -11.35 9.90
C TYR A 384 -29.50 -9.82 9.71
N ALA A 385 -28.47 -9.20 10.30
CA ALA A 385 -28.18 -7.78 10.11
C ALA A 385 -27.86 -7.49 8.64
N VAL A 386 -27.07 -8.35 8.00
CA VAL A 386 -26.64 -8.26 6.59
C VAL A 386 -27.77 -8.57 5.61
N THR A 387 -28.60 -9.57 5.90
CA THR A 387 -29.63 -10.06 4.97
C THR A 387 -30.99 -9.36 5.10
N SER A 388 -31.30 -8.87 6.30
CA SER A 388 -32.59 -8.24 6.60
C SER A 388 -32.44 -6.77 6.94
N GLY A 389 -31.53 -6.42 7.88
CA GLY A 389 -31.34 -5.06 8.37
C GLY A 389 -30.84 -4.07 7.31
N LEU A 390 -29.63 -4.28 6.78
CA LEU A 390 -29.04 -3.40 5.76
C LEU A 390 -29.92 -3.29 4.49
N PRO A 391 -30.50 -4.38 3.96
CA PRO A 391 -31.37 -4.30 2.79
C PRO A 391 -32.70 -3.59 3.06
N GLN A 392 -33.25 -3.68 4.28
CA GLN A 392 -34.44 -2.92 4.66
C GLN A 392 -34.15 -1.42 4.64
N PHE A 393 -33.02 -0.99 5.20
CA PHE A 393 -32.60 0.41 5.12
C PHE A 393 -32.36 0.83 3.65
N ALA A 394 -31.61 0.03 2.90
CA ALA A 394 -31.33 0.28 1.47
C ALA A 394 -32.63 0.49 0.67
N ARG A 395 -33.67 -0.31 0.88
CA ARG A 395 -34.97 -0.15 0.24
C ARG A 395 -35.70 1.13 0.68
N MET A 396 -35.67 1.43 1.99
CA MET A 396 -36.35 2.59 2.56
C MET A 396 -35.80 3.92 2.02
N VAL A 397 -34.48 4.03 1.90
CA VAL A 397 -33.81 5.29 1.54
C VAL A 397 -33.21 5.28 0.14
N LYS A 398 -33.31 4.18 -0.61
CA LYS A 398 -32.65 3.94 -1.91
C LYS A 398 -31.12 4.03 -1.83
N ALA A 399 -30.55 3.61 -0.70
CA ALA A 399 -29.10 3.57 -0.51
C ALA A 399 -28.50 2.24 -0.99
N CYS A 400 -27.20 2.25 -1.23
CA CYS A 400 -26.42 1.06 -1.54
C CYS A 400 -25.33 0.90 -0.47
N PHE A 401 -25.01 -0.32 -0.08
CA PHE A 401 -23.84 -0.61 0.74
C PHE A 401 -22.74 -1.21 -0.14
N ASN A 402 -21.49 -0.89 0.15
CA ASN A 402 -20.36 -1.63 -0.37
C ASN A 402 -20.24 -2.93 0.43
N MET A 403 -20.96 -3.95 -0.02
CA MET A 403 -20.97 -5.28 0.59
C MET A 403 -19.90 -6.15 -0.07
N GLY A 404 -18.83 -6.45 0.66
CA GLY A 404 -17.74 -7.32 0.23
C GLY A 404 -16.79 -7.62 1.39
N PRO A 405 -16.06 -8.75 1.39
CA PRO A 405 -15.28 -9.24 2.54
C PRO A 405 -14.37 -8.20 3.21
N SER A 406 -13.78 -7.25 2.46
CA SER A 406 -12.90 -6.22 3.01
C SER A 406 -13.58 -4.89 3.41
N LYS A 407 -14.92 -4.80 3.42
CA LYS A 407 -15.72 -3.61 3.86
C LYS A 407 -16.91 -4.02 4.71
N THR A 408 -17.40 -5.23 4.48
CA THR A 408 -18.26 -6.00 5.37
C THR A 408 -17.46 -7.13 5.97
N ALA A 409 -16.48 -6.78 6.80
CA ALA A 409 -15.71 -7.77 7.54
C ALA A 409 -16.56 -8.29 8.70
N VAL A 410 -16.69 -9.61 8.77
CA VAL A 410 -17.16 -10.32 9.97
C VAL A 410 -15.95 -10.99 10.57
N MET A 411 -15.30 -10.30 11.50
CA MET A 411 -14.07 -10.81 12.11
C MET A 411 -14.42 -11.53 13.41
N PRO A 412 -14.11 -12.84 13.56
CA PRO A 412 -13.89 -13.39 14.88
C PRO A 412 -12.64 -12.74 15.44
N CYS A 413 -12.74 -12.05 16.57
CA CYS A 413 -11.56 -11.49 17.22
C CYS A 413 -10.72 -12.64 17.83
N PHE A 414 -9.38 -12.52 17.71
CA PHE A 414 -8.27 -13.34 18.26
C PHE A 414 -7.68 -14.45 17.34
N GLY A 415 -6.38 -14.29 17.03
CA GLY A 415 -5.57 -15.18 16.18
C GLY A 415 -4.77 -14.47 15.06
N ALA A 416 -4.98 -13.18 14.81
CA ALA A 416 -4.33 -12.44 13.73
C ALA A 416 -2.97 -11.85 14.15
N VAL A 417 -1.94 -12.09 13.33
CA VAL A 417 -0.60 -11.52 13.46
C VAL A 417 -0.62 -10.06 12.99
N VAL A 418 0.11 -9.20 13.72
CA VAL A 418 0.21 -7.76 13.46
C VAL A 418 1.00 -7.50 12.17
N PRO A 419 0.55 -6.60 11.26
CA PRO A 419 1.35 -6.20 10.11
C PRO A 419 2.59 -5.42 10.54
N ALA A 420 3.74 -5.70 9.93
CA ALA A 420 4.93 -4.86 10.07
C ALA A 420 4.68 -3.48 9.41
N LEU A 421 5.18 -2.41 10.04
CA LEU A 421 5.17 -1.06 9.49
C LEU A 421 6.25 -0.92 8.38
N PRO A 422 5.92 -0.42 7.16
CA PRO A 422 6.86 -0.33 6.04
C PRO A 422 7.65 1.01 5.90
N ASP A 423 8.69 0.96 5.06
CA ASP A 423 9.75 1.96 4.76
C ASP A 423 9.30 3.20 3.93
N ILE A 424 8.18 3.86 4.28
CA ILE A 424 7.68 5.08 3.59
C ILE A 424 8.72 6.22 3.54
N ILE A 425 9.68 6.23 4.48
CA ILE A 425 10.70 7.26 4.58
C ILE A 425 11.84 7.03 3.60
N CYS A 426 12.17 5.79 3.26
CA CYS A 426 13.23 5.52 2.28
C CYS A 426 12.84 6.11 0.92
N GLU A 427 11.57 6.02 0.52
CA GLU A 427 11.05 6.63 -0.70
C GLU A 427 11.05 8.16 -0.63
N LEU A 428 10.54 8.76 0.46
CA LEU A 428 10.55 10.21 0.62
C LEU A 428 11.98 10.78 0.67
N PHE A 429 12.90 10.07 1.35
CA PHE A 429 14.30 10.44 1.47
C PHE A 429 14.99 10.39 0.11
N VAL A 430 14.91 9.26 -0.59
CA VAL A 430 15.48 9.12 -1.94
C VAL A 430 14.91 10.20 -2.86
N LEU A 431 13.60 10.40 -2.88
CA LEU A 431 12.95 11.39 -3.72
C LEU A 431 13.41 12.82 -3.45
N LEU A 432 13.44 13.25 -2.18
CA LEU A 432 13.83 14.61 -1.84
C LEU A 432 15.34 14.85 -1.98
N SER A 433 16.18 13.87 -1.63
CA SER A 433 17.62 13.96 -1.84
C SER A 433 17.99 14.05 -3.32
N HIS A 434 17.34 13.25 -4.18
CA HIS A 434 17.57 13.32 -5.65
C HIS A 434 17.06 14.64 -6.24
N ALA A 435 16.00 15.21 -5.68
CA ALA A 435 15.52 16.56 -6.03
C ALA A 435 16.39 17.69 -5.45
N GLY A 436 17.53 17.38 -4.84
CA GLY A 436 18.49 18.36 -4.32
C GLY A 436 18.02 19.09 -3.05
N PHE A 437 16.97 18.60 -2.37
CA PHE A 437 16.54 19.20 -1.12
C PHE A 437 17.54 18.93 -0.02
N SER A 438 17.85 19.97 0.75
CA SER A 438 18.77 19.86 1.87
C SER A 438 18.21 18.92 2.96
N PRO A 439 19.09 18.23 3.72
CA PRO A 439 18.70 17.38 4.84
C PRO A 439 17.73 18.05 5.83
N ALA A 440 17.84 19.36 6.04
CA ALA A 440 16.93 20.13 6.90
C ALA A 440 15.49 20.20 6.35
N VAL A 441 15.33 20.37 5.03
CA VAL A 441 14.01 20.35 4.37
C VAL A 441 13.39 18.95 4.45
N ILE A 442 14.20 17.90 4.25
CA ILE A 442 13.76 16.51 4.38
C ILE A 442 13.29 16.23 5.80
N ALA A 443 14.09 16.61 6.80
CA ALA A 443 13.73 16.43 8.21
C ALA A 443 12.43 17.15 8.59
N HIS A 444 12.16 18.33 8.00
CA HIS A 444 10.90 19.04 8.19
C HIS A 444 9.71 18.31 7.55
N ALA A 445 9.87 17.81 6.32
CA ALA A 445 8.83 17.08 5.60
C ALA A 445 8.41 15.80 6.34
N VAL A 446 9.35 15.12 7.01
CA VAL A 446 9.06 13.95 7.87
C VAL A 446 8.08 14.33 8.98
N VAL A 447 8.32 15.44 9.69
CA VAL A 447 7.46 15.91 10.78
C VAL A 447 6.08 16.35 10.28
N GLU A 448 6.03 17.04 9.15
CA GLU A 448 4.79 17.59 8.62
C GLU A 448 3.88 16.51 8.02
N ARG A 449 4.46 15.54 7.28
CA ARG A 449 3.70 14.62 6.43
C ARG A 449 3.68 13.19 6.95
N ILE A 450 4.79 12.71 7.51
CA ILE A 450 4.95 11.29 7.86
C ILE A 450 4.55 11.01 9.30
N GLU A 451 5.00 11.83 10.26
CA GLU A 451 4.66 11.63 11.65
C GLU A 451 3.14 11.60 11.93
N PRO A 452 2.29 12.46 11.34
CA PRO A 452 0.86 12.42 11.61
C PRO A 452 0.20 11.11 11.17
N VAL A 453 0.68 10.52 10.06
CA VAL A 453 0.20 9.25 9.51
C VAL A 453 0.61 8.10 10.43
N ILE A 454 1.88 8.04 10.82
CA ILE A 454 2.41 6.97 11.68
C ILE A 454 1.82 7.02 13.09
N LEU A 455 1.58 8.22 13.60
CA LEU A 455 0.96 8.42 14.90
C LEU A 455 -0.57 8.31 14.86
N TYR A 456 -1.19 8.04 13.70
CA TYR A 456 -2.63 7.82 13.61
C TYR A 456 -3.00 6.52 14.34
N GLY A 457 -3.90 6.60 15.32
CA GLY A 457 -4.26 5.45 16.16
C GLY A 457 -3.24 5.09 17.24
N ALA A 458 -2.25 5.95 17.49
CA ALA A 458 -1.23 5.73 18.53
C ALA A 458 -1.82 5.53 19.94
N GLU A 459 -3.06 5.98 20.16
CA GLU A 459 -3.84 5.76 21.38
C GLU A 459 -4.04 4.27 21.70
N ILE A 460 -3.97 3.37 20.70
CA ILE A 460 -4.20 1.92 20.84
C ILE A 460 -2.88 1.16 21.09
N LEU A 461 -1.73 1.78 20.81
CA LEU A 461 -0.41 1.18 20.99
C LEU A 461 -0.06 0.68 22.40
N PRO A 462 -0.70 1.12 23.51
CA PRO A 462 -0.46 0.47 24.79
C PRO A 462 -0.73 -1.04 24.80
N LEU A 463 -1.61 -1.54 23.91
CA LEU A 463 -1.83 -2.99 23.73
C LEU A 463 -0.64 -3.74 23.13
N ILE A 464 0.34 -3.01 22.58
CA ILE A 464 1.57 -3.52 21.97
C ILE A 464 2.75 -2.78 22.59
N PRO A 465 3.18 -3.08 23.83
CA PRO A 465 4.17 -2.27 24.54
C PRO A 465 5.52 -2.10 23.81
N GLU A 466 5.91 -3.09 23.00
CA GLU A 466 7.13 -3.03 22.19
C GLU A 466 7.08 -1.96 21.08
N SER A 467 5.87 -1.51 20.69
CA SER A 467 5.69 -0.53 19.61
C SER A 467 6.35 0.82 19.93
N TYR A 468 6.44 1.24 21.19
CA TYR A 468 7.14 2.46 21.56
C TYR A 468 8.64 2.39 21.28
N ARG A 469 9.27 1.23 21.53
CA ARG A 469 10.69 1.01 21.23
C ARG A 469 10.90 0.97 19.71
N GLN A 470 10.02 0.28 18.99
CA GLN A 470 10.05 0.20 17.54
C GLN A 470 9.88 1.57 16.88
N LEU A 471 8.95 2.41 17.36
CA LEU A 471 8.77 3.78 16.89
C LEU A 471 10.02 4.63 17.11
N ASN A 472 10.67 4.50 18.27
CA ASN A 472 11.91 5.23 18.55
C ASN A 472 13.09 4.74 17.69
N ALA A 473 13.18 3.43 17.45
CA ALA A 473 14.19 2.85 16.57
C ALA A 473 13.98 3.33 15.12
N LEU A 474 12.74 3.26 14.64
CA LEU A 474 12.33 3.73 13.33
C LEU A 474 12.70 5.21 13.11
N GLN A 475 12.36 6.09 14.06
CA GLN A 475 12.78 7.50 13.99
C GLN A 475 14.30 7.68 14.04
N SER A 476 15.00 6.86 14.81
CA SER A 476 16.46 6.88 14.87
C SER A 476 17.10 6.51 13.54
N ASP A 477 16.53 5.52 12.86
CA ASP A 477 17.02 5.04 11.58
C ASP A 477 16.77 6.08 10.48
N TRP A 478 15.63 6.78 10.51
CA TRP A 478 15.38 7.92 9.62
C TRP A 478 16.41 9.04 9.82
N ALA A 479 16.67 9.42 11.07
CA ALA A 479 17.66 10.47 11.36
C ALA A 479 19.06 10.07 10.87
N ARG A 480 19.44 8.81 11.03
CA ARG A 480 20.73 8.27 10.55
C ARG A 480 20.80 8.24 9.03
N ALA A 481 19.73 7.83 8.36
CA ALA A 481 19.66 7.82 6.89
C ALA A 481 19.85 9.23 6.34
N ILE A 482 19.17 10.23 6.93
CA ILE A 482 19.33 11.64 6.55
C ILE A 482 20.75 12.15 6.79
N LEU A 483 21.39 11.75 7.88
CA LEU A 483 22.78 12.13 8.16
C LEU A 483 23.78 11.50 7.18
N ALA A 484 23.51 10.28 6.71
CA ALA A 484 24.48 9.47 6.00
C ALA A 484 24.24 9.28 4.50
N ASP A 485 23.15 9.80 3.94
CA ASP A 485 22.73 9.59 2.53
C ASP A 485 22.43 8.15 2.14
N GLN A 486 22.50 7.23 3.09
CA GLN A 486 22.39 5.83 2.76
C GLN A 486 20.95 5.42 2.94
N GLY A 487 20.18 5.45 1.84
CA GLY A 487 18.80 4.96 1.79
C GLY A 487 18.68 3.56 2.40
N GLY A 488 18.22 3.49 3.65
CA GLY A 488 17.93 2.25 4.36
C GLY A 488 19.11 1.46 4.95
N LYS A 489 20.37 1.92 4.83
CA LYS A 489 21.51 1.23 5.49
C LYS A 489 21.72 1.76 6.90
N THR A 490 21.72 0.86 7.88
CA THR A 490 21.97 1.23 9.28
C THR A 490 23.40 1.74 9.44
N VAL A 491 23.52 3.04 9.74
CA VAL A 491 24.83 3.65 10.03
C VAL A 491 25.22 3.28 11.46
N HIS A 492 26.16 2.34 11.58
CA HIS A 492 26.71 1.96 12.87
C HIS A 492 27.67 3.05 13.39
N GLY A 493 27.48 3.49 14.63
CA GLY A 493 28.34 4.46 15.31
C GLY A 493 27.60 5.70 15.84
N ILE A 494 26.49 6.12 15.22
CA ILE A 494 25.68 7.24 15.72
C ILE A 494 24.54 6.72 16.60
N ARG A 495 24.46 7.24 17.83
CA ARG A 495 23.35 6.94 18.76
C ARG A 495 22.06 7.59 18.28
N GLY A 496 20.96 6.84 18.26
CA GLY A 496 19.69 7.26 17.66
C GLY A 496 19.12 8.56 18.24
N SER A 497 19.08 8.69 19.56
CA SER A 497 18.64 9.92 20.25
C SER A 497 19.46 11.17 19.89
N LEU A 498 20.75 11.01 19.62
CA LEU A 498 21.62 12.10 19.18
C LEU A 498 21.36 12.47 17.72
N ALA A 499 21.15 11.48 16.85
CA ALA A 499 20.73 11.70 15.47
C ALA A 499 19.36 12.41 15.39
N VAL A 500 18.39 11.98 16.19
CA VAL A 500 17.07 12.63 16.29
C VAL A 500 17.20 14.09 16.73
N ALA A 501 18.05 14.37 17.73
CA ALA A 501 18.31 15.75 18.17
C ALA A 501 18.99 16.60 17.07
N GLN A 502 19.89 15.99 16.27
CA GLN A 502 20.56 16.64 15.14
C GLN A 502 19.56 17.19 14.10
N MET A 503 18.49 16.43 13.84
CA MET A 503 17.43 16.81 12.90
C MET A 503 16.51 17.94 13.41
N GLY A 504 16.66 18.40 14.66
CA GLY A 504 15.72 19.33 15.28
C GLY A 504 14.44 18.68 15.81
N TRP A 505 14.35 17.35 15.78
CA TRP A 505 13.17 16.65 16.29
C TRP A 505 13.16 16.66 17.82
N ARG A 506 12.21 17.42 18.38
CA ARG A 506 12.12 17.70 19.83
C ARG A 506 11.64 16.52 20.65
N ASP A 507 10.67 15.77 20.15
CA ASP A 507 10.12 14.61 20.86
C ASP A 507 10.34 13.34 20.04
N ARG A 508 10.62 12.23 20.71
CA ARG A 508 10.69 10.92 20.05
C ARG A 508 9.31 10.42 19.65
N LEU A 509 9.19 9.61 18.60
CA LEU A 509 7.90 9.07 18.16
C LEU A 509 7.19 8.28 19.27
N GLY A 510 7.90 7.45 20.03
CA GLY A 510 7.34 6.72 21.16
C GLY A 510 6.82 7.68 22.24
N THR A 511 7.50 8.82 22.47
CA THR A 511 7.01 9.89 23.37
C THR A 511 5.74 10.51 22.85
N LYS A 512 5.70 10.86 21.55
CA LYS A 512 4.51 11.45 20.91
C LYS A 512 3.31 10.49 20.97
N ALA A 513 3.55 9.18 20.81
CA ALA A 513 2.54 8.15 20.98
C ALA A 513 2.01 8.07 22.43
N LEU A 514 2.90 8.08 23.43
CA LEU A 514 2.51 8.13 24.85
C LEU A 514 1.73 9.42 25.18
N VAL A 515 2.17 10.57 24.64
CA VAL A 515 1.44 11.84 24.76
C VAL A 515 0.03 11.72 24.16
N LYS A 516 -0.13 11.05 23.01
CA LYS A 516 -1.46 10.80 22.44
C LYS A 516 -2.31 9.94 23.37
N ALA A 517 -1.78 8.88 23.96
CA ALA A 517 -2.50 8.05 24.93
C ALA A 517 -2.94 8.85 26.18
N VAL A 518 -2.05 9.65 26.78
CA VAL A 518 -2.38 10.54 27.92
C VAL A 518 -3.46 11.55 27.54
N MET A 519 -3.28 12.22 26.39
CA MET A 519 -4.23 13.21 25.90
C MET A 519 -5.60 12.59 25.59
N PHE A 520 -5.61 11.32 25.18
CA PHE A 520 -6.84 10.59 24.93
C PHE A 520 -7.58 10.22 26.22
N LEU A 521 -6.88 9.81 27.28
CA LEU A 521 -7.49 9.62 28.61
C LEU A 521 -8.16 10.91 29.11
N ALA A 522 -7.43 12.04 29.06
CA ALA A 522 -7.98 13.34 29.43
C ALA A 522 -9.17 13.76 28.54
N LYS A 523 -9.14 13.39 27.25
CA LYS A 523 -10.26 13.62 26.33
C LYS A 523 -11.48 12.80 26.73
N VAL A 524 -11.31 11.54 27.14
CA VAL A 524 -12.41 10.66 27.57
C VAL A 524 -13.08 11.19 28.85
N GLU A 525 -12.33 11.77 29.80
CA GLU A 525 -12.91 12.42 30.99
C GLU A 525 -13.89 13.56 30.66
N LEU A 526 -13.63 14.26 29.55
CA LEU A 526 -14.42 15.37 29.02
C LEU A 526 -15.57 14.92 28.10
N LEU A 527 -15.74 13.63 27.85
CA LEU A 527 -16.87 13.12 27.09
C LEU A 527 -18.12 12.98 27.98
N PRO A 528 -19.33 13.06 27.40
CA PRO A 528 -20.57 12.76 28.12
C PRO A 528 -20.56 11.37 28.77
N ARG A 529 -21.20 11.22 29.93
CA ARG A 529 -21.20 9.97 30.70
C ARG A 529 -21.86 8.80 29.96
N ASP A 530 -22.80 9.11 29.08
CA ASP A 530 -23.52 8.16 28.22
C ASP A 530 -22.74 7.79 26.94
N CYS A 531 -21.57 8.40 26.71
CA CYS A 531 -20.70 8.08 25.60
C CYS A 531 -20.24 6.61 25.69
N PRO A 532 -20.28 5.83 24.59
CA PRO A 532 -19.92 4.42 24.59
C PRO A 532 -18.52 4.15 25.18
N VAL A 533 -17.51 4.94 24.80
CA VAL A 533 -16.14 4.75 25.31
C VAL A 533 -16.04 5.03 26.81
N VAL A 534 -16.75 6.02 27.34
CA VAL A 534 -16.76 6.34 28.78
C VAL A 534 -17.40 5.20 29.57
N ARG A 535 -18.54 4.68 29.09
CA ARG A 535 -19.21 3.53 29.72
C ARG A 535 -18.33 2.29 29.72
N MET A 536 -17.73 1.94 28.58
CA MET A 536 -16.86 0.76 28.48
C MET A 536 -15.58 0.95 29.31
N LEU A 537 -14.99 2.14 29.33
CA LEU A 537 -13.81 2.43 30.13
C LEU A 537 -14.09 2.31 31.63
N HIS A 538 -15.24 2.82 32.09
CA HIS A 538 -15.63 2.71 33.49
C HIS A 538 -15.78 1.25 33.94
N LEU A 539 -16.31 0.37 33.06
CA LEU A 539 -16.36 -1.06 33.33
C LEU A 539 -14.96 -1.69 33.35
N ALA A 540 -14.11 -1.35 32.38
CA ALA A 540 -12.74 -1.86 32.28
C ALA A 540 -11.84 -1.43 33.45
N GLN A 541 -12.10 -0.26 34.05
CA GLN A 541 -11.39 0.22 35.25
C GLN A 541 -11.59 -0.69 36.48
N GLY A 542 -12.68 -1.45 36.52
CA GLY A 542 -12.95 -2.43 37.59
C GLY A 542 -12.29 -3.79 37.37
N LEU A 543 -11.60 -4.00 36.26
CA LEU A 543 -10.93 -5.26 35.91
C LEU A 543 -9.42 -5.14 36.05
N HIS A 544 -8.77 -6.25 36.43
CA HIS A 544 -7.36 -6.25 36.78
C HIS A 544 -6.41 -6.56 35.62
N ASP A 545 -6.84 -7.28 34.56
CA ASP A 545 -5.95 -7.71 33.47
C ASP A 545 -6.63 -7.71 32.09
N GLY A 546 -5.82 -7.66 31.02
CA GLY A 546 -6.24 -7.93 29.63
C GLY A 546 -7.05 -6.82 28.93
N THR A 547 -7.20 -5.65 29.54
CA THR A 547 -7.91 -4.50 28.95
C THR A 547 -6.95 -3.43 28.45
N TRP A 548 -7.40 -2.63 27.48
CA TRP A 548 -6.68 -1.44 27.04
C TRP A 548 -6.39 -0.46 28.17
N TRP A 549 -7.30 -0.33 29.14
CA TRP A 549 -7.10 0.54 30.31
C TRP A 549 -5.87 0.13 31.10
N GLN A 550 -5.76 -1.15 31.46
CA GLN A 550 -4.63 -1.66 32.23
C GLN A 550 -3.33 -1.54 31.43
N ALA A 551 -3.35 -1.95 30.16
CA ALA A 551 -2.20 -1.81 29.26
C ALA A 551 -1.74 -0.35 29.11
N THR A 552 -2.67 0.61 29.05
CA THR A 552 -2.37 2.05 29.02
C THR A 552 -1.74 2.52 30.31
N LYS A 553 -2.30 2.12 31.45
CA LYS A 553 -1.73 2.44 32.76
C LYS A 553 -0.30 1.90 32.89
N ASP A 554 -0.10 0.63 32.58
CA ASP A 554 1.22 -0.02 32.66
C ASP A 554 2.22 0.62 31.69
N ALA A 555 1.81 0.93 30.46
CA ALA A 555 2.63 1.61 29.48
C ALA A 555 3.04 3.02 29.95
N LEU A 556 2.13 3.79 30.53
CA LEU A 556 2.42 5.12 31.05
C LEU A 556 3.29 5.08 32.31
N GLU A 557 3.06 4.15 33.23
CA GLU A 557 3.87 3.98 34.45
C GLU A 557 5.29 3.50 34.12
N SER A 558 5.42 2.48 33.26
CA SER A 558 6.73 1.95 32.84
C SER A 558 7.61 2.95 32.09
N HIS A 559 7.00 3.99 31.49
CA HIS A 559 7.71 5.03 30.75
C HIS A 559 7.77 6.38 31.48
N ASP A 560 7.40 6.46 32.76
CA ASP A 560 7.33 7.71 33.55
C ASP A 560 6.52 8.83 32.87
N MET A 561 5.40 8.44 32.24
CA MET A 561 4.47 9.31 31.50
C MET A 561 3.08 9.36 32.14
N TRP A 562 2.91 8.79 33.33
CA TRP A 562 1.64 8.87 34.06
C TRP A 562 1.36 10.32 34.50
N CYS A 563 0.26 10.86 34.00
CA CYS A 563 -0.22 12.20 34.35
C CYS A 563 -1.44 12.12 35.28
N PRO A 564 -1.58 13.05 36.25
CA PRO A 564 -2.80 13.18 37.05
C PRO A 564 -4.01 13.52 36.16
N SER A 565 -5.21 13.13 36.58
CA SER A 565 -6.47 13.48 35.90
C SER A 565 -6.66 14.99 35.79
N LEU A 566 -7.63 15.44 34.97
CA LEU A 566 -7.89 16.88 34.78
C LEU A 566 -8.24 17.61 36.08
N VAL A 567 -8.90 16.89 37.00
CA VAL A 567 -9.31 17.40 38.31
C VAL A 567 -8.13 17.42 39.28
N GLU A 568 -7.37 16.33 39.38
CA GLU A 568 -6.19 16.23 40.25
C GLU A 568 -5.10 17.22 39.86
N ALA A 569 -4.93 17.45 38.55
CA ALA A 569 -3.99 18.43 38.02
C ALA A 569 -4.41 19.90 38.28
N GLY A 570 -5.61 20.14 38.80
CA GLY A 570 -6.17 21.48 39.00
C GLY A 570 -6.43 22.24 37.69
N VAL A 571 -6.48 21.55 36.54
CA VAL A 571 -6.70 22.18 35.24
C VAL A 571 -8.18 22.46 35.00
N ALA A 572 -9.06 21.56 35.44
CA ALA A 572 -10.51 21.74 35.39
C ALA A 572 -11.19 21.22 36.68
N PRO A 573 -11.76 22.09 37.53
CA PRO A 573 -12.56 21.64 38.67
C PRO A 573 -13.81 20.90 38.18
N LEU A 574 -14.40 20.05 39.04
CA LEU A 574 -15.59 19.23 38.74
C LEU A 574 -16.74 20.02 38.07
N SER A 575 -17.00 21.24 38.54
CA SER A 575 -18.05 22.10 37.96
C SER A 575 -17.75 22.52 36.52
N LEU A 576 -16.49 22.83 36.20
CA LEU A 576 -16.05 23.18 34.85
C LEU A 576 -16.03 21.94 33.94
N LEU A 577 -15.68 20.77 34.49
CA LEU A 577 -15.67 19.50 33.77
C LEU A 577 -17.08 19.13 33.31
N GLU A 578 -18.10 19.25 34.17
CA GLU A 578 -19.49 18.99 33.78
C GLU A 578 -20.00 19.97 32.71
N GLN A 579 -19.59 21.24 32.77
CA GLN A 579 -19.89 22.21 31.70
C GLN A 579 -19.18 21.84 30.39
N ALA A 580 -17.92 21.42 30.47
CA ALA A 580 -17.13 21.05 29.30
C ALA A 580 -17.70 19.81 28.58
N ARG A 581 -18.29 18.85 29.30
CA ARG A 581 -18.96 17.69 28.69
C ARG A 581 -20.06 18.06 27.69
N GLN A 582 -20.67 19.23 27.85
CA GLN A 582 -21.70 19.76 26.96
C GLN A 582 -21.19 20.84 25.99
N ASN A 583 -19.92 21.26 26.08
CA ASN A 583 -19.37 22.37 25.31
C ASN A 583 -18.03 22.02 24.65
N SER A 584 -18.05 21.80 23.33
CA SER A 584 -16.88 21.39 22.53
C SER A 584 -15.75 22.41 22.51
N THR A 585 -16.04 23.70 22.58
CA THR A 585 -15.02 24.77 22.63
C THR A 585 -14.30 24.75 23.96
N LEU A 586 -15.04 24.61 25.07
CA LEU A 586 -14.47 24.49 26.40
C LEU A 586 -13.60 23.23 26.55
N ARG A 587 -14.01 22.08 25.98
CA ARG A 587 -13.17 20.87 25.95
C ARG A 587 -11.81 21.11 25.29
N ARG A 588 -11.80 21.77 24.13
CA ARG A 588 -10.56 22.08 23.38
C ARG A 588 -9.64 22.98 24.19
N GLU A 589 -10.19 23.97 24.88
CA GLU A 589 -9.39 24.87 25.72
C GLU A 589 -8.78 24.15 26.93
N ILE A 590 -9.57 23.32 27.64
CA ILE A 590 -9.08 22.51 28.76
C ILE A 590 -7.97 21.55 28.30
N LEU A 591 -8.16 20.84 27.19
CA LEU A 591 -7.14 19.93 26.65
C LEU A 591 -5.86 20.66 26.23
N ARG A 592 -5.97 21.84 25.62
CA ARG A 592 -4.80 22.66 25.26
C ARG A 592 -4.02 23.08 26.51
N ARG A 593 -4.73 23.53 27.55
CA ARG A 593 -4.14 23.91 28.83
C ARG A 593 -3.48 22.72 29.53
N TYR A 594 -4.16 21.57 29.58
CA TYR A 594 -3.63 20.34 30.17
C TYR A 594 -2.38 19.86 29.44
N LYS A 595 -2.41 19.83 28.10
CA LYS A 595 -1.25 19.48 27.27
C LYS A 595 -0.04 20.37 27.60
N LYS A 596 -0.25 21.69 27.67
CA LYS A 596 0.82 22.66 27.90
C LYS A 596 1.37 22.62 29.34
N MET A 597 0.51 22.49 30.34
CA MET A 597 0.90 22.62 31.74
C MET A 597 1.40 21.32 32.37
N ILE A 598 0.89 20.17 31.90
CA ILE A 598 1.11 18.87 32.56
C ILE A 598 1.86 17.93 31.62
N VAL A 599 1.30 17.68 30.42
CA VAL A 599 1.78 16.59 29.56
C VAL A 599 3.11 16.91 28.87
N LEU A 600 3.24 18.10 28.25
CA LEU A 600 4.47 18.49 27.56
C LEU A 600 5.69 18.57 28.49
N PRO A 601 5.61 19.16 29.70
CA PRO A 601 6.73 19.13 30.64
C PRO A 601 7.18 17.72 31.03
N GLN A 602 6.27 16.75 31.13
CA GLN A 602 6.65 15.35 31.36
C GLN A 602 7.34 14.73 30.14
N ALA A 603 6.75 14.89 28.95
CA ALA A 603 7.30 14.41 27.69
C ALA A 603 8.72 14.95 27.44
N MET A 604 8.92 16.25 27.64
CA MET A 604 10.22 16.91 27.51
C MET A 604 11.25 16.36 28.51
N ARG A 605 10.87 16.15 29.78
CA ARG A 605 11.78 15.58 30.79
C ARG A 605 12.23 14.17 30.41
N ARG A 606 11.31 13.34 29.89
CA ARG A 606 11.61 11.98 29.44
C ARG A 606 12.60 11.96 28.27
N ASP A 607 12.39 12.82 27.28
CA ASP A 607 13.27 12.87 26.11
C ASP A 607 14.61 13.55 26.40
N GLU A 608 14.62 14.52 27.32
CA GLU A 608 15.86 15.07 27.84
C GLU A 608 16.67 14.03 28.61
N ALA A 609 16.04 13.20 29.45
CA ALA A 609 16.74 12.13 30.17
C ALA A 609 17.42 11.14 29.20
N GLU A 610 16.72 10.71 28.15
CA GLU A 610 17.29 9.82 27.11
C GLU A 610 18.44 10.49 26.34
N PHE A 611 18.26 11.76 25.97
CA PHE A 611 19.31 12.53 25.30
C PHE A 611 20.54 12.63 26.20
N GLN A 612 20.37 12.97 27.48
CA GLN A 612 21.47 13.11 28.45
C GLN A 612 22.18 11.77 28.72
N GLU A 613 21.45 10.65 28.80
CA GLU A 613 22.05 9.32 28.88
C GLU A 613 22.93 9.03 27.66
N SER A 614 22.43 9.38 26.48
CA SER A 614 23.14 9.15 25.23
C SER A 614 24.32 10.11 25.05
N ALA A 615 24.22 11.35 25.53
CA ALA A 615 25.27 12.36 25.48
C ALA A 615 26.38 12.11 26.52
N SER A 616 26.08 11.37 27.60
CA SER A 616 27.02 11.09 28.69
C SER A 616 27.99 9.94 28.41
N LYS A 617 27.79 9.14 27.34
CA LYS A 617 28.76 8.07 27.00
C LYS A 617 29.90 8.61 26.13
N MET A 618 31.10 8.05 26.32
CA MET A 618 32.34 8.49 25.68
C MET A 618 32.26 8.50 24.15
N LEU A 619 32.96 9.46 23.54
CA LEU A 619 33.27 9.56 22.12
C LEU A 619 34.69 9.02 21.91
N PRO A 620 34.87 7.86 21.24
CA PRO A 620 36.15 7.16 21.16
C PRO A 620 37.30 8.05 20.67
N GLY A 621 37.12 8.76 19.56
CA GLY A 621 38.17 9.58 18.97
C GLY A 621 38.39 10.97 19.56
N PHE A 622 37.78 11.29 20.70
CA PHE A 622 38.06 12.54 21.44
C PHE A 622 38.48 12.31 22.89
N HIS A 623 38.21 11.12 23.46
CA HIS A 623 38.31 10.87 24.91
C HIS A 623 37.48 11.85 25.77
N LEU A 624 36.35 12.33 25.24
CA LEU A 624 35.39 13.21 25.91
C LEU A 624 33.97 12.62 25.75
N THR A 625 33.00 13.14 26.49
CA THR A 625 31.57 12.89 26.26
C THR A 625 30.94 14.03 25.46
N LEU A 626 29.86 13.76 24.72
CA LEU A 626 29.13 14.82 24.02
C LEU A 626 28.59 15.87 25.01
N ARG A 627 28.23 15.45 26.23
CA ARG A 627 27.80 16.36 27.31
C ARG A 627 28.88 17.36 27.75
N GLN A 628 30.16 16.96 27.69
CA GLN A 628 31.28 17.85 27.97
C GLN A 628 31.54 18.84 26.83
N LEU A 629 31.18 18.48 25.58
CA LEU A 629 31.22 19.37 24.42
C LEU A 629 30.00 20.31 24.38
N PHE A 630 28.81 19.80 24.70
CA PHE A 630 27.52 20.50 24.68
C PHE A 630 26.66 20.13 25.89
N PRO A 631 26.44 21.06 26.83
CA PRO A 631 25.59 20.78 27.98
C PRO A 631 24.08 20.78 27.65
N ASP A 632 23.68 21.39 26.53
CA ASP A 632 22.27 21.61 26.15
C ASP A 632 21.94 20.99 24.79
N ARG A 633 20.83 20.23 24.74
CA ARG A 633 20.25 19.59 23.55
C ARG A 633 19.94 20.59 22.44
N ALA A 634 19.54 21.82 22.78
CA ALA A 634 19.23 22.86 21.79
C ALA A 634 20.45 23.25 20.94
N CYS A 635 21.67 23.04 21.45
CA CYS A 635 22.91 23.35 20.75
C CYS A 635 23.32 22.29 19.70
N VAL A 636 22.52 21.24 19.50
CA VAL A 636 22.84 20.12 18.60
C VAL A 636 22.14 20.26 17.24
N SER A 637 21.00 20.95 17.15
CA SER A 637 20.16 20.96 15.94
C SER A 637 20.75 21.75 14.76
N TRP A 638 20.37 21.34 13.54
CA TRP A 638 20.57 22.12 12.30
C TRP A 638 19.49 23.19 12.04
N GLU A 639 18.49 23.39 12.92
CA GLU A 639 17.40 24.38 12.75
C GLU A 639 17.91 25.81 12.47
N SER A 640 19.14 26.14 12.86
CA SER A 640 19.77 27.45 12.66
C SER A 640 20.51 27.60 11.32
N VAL A 641 20.68 26.53 10.53
CA VAL A 641 21.41 26.54 9.24
C VAL A 641 20.41 26.82 8.10
N THR A 642 20.72 27.79 7.24
CA THR A 642 19.81 28.21 6.16
C THR A 642 19.59 27.08 5.14
N PRO A 643 18.35 26.83 4.69
CA PRO A 643 18.05 25.88 3.62
C PRO A 643 18.77 26.18 2.30
N ASP A 644 19.24 27.42 2.12
CA ASP A 644 19.88 27.95 0.90
C ASP A 644 21.39 27.64 0.78
N ALA A 645 21.97 26.86 1.70
CA ALA A 645 23.36 26.41 1.57
C ALA A 645 23.52 25.50 0.34
N ASP A 646 24.65 25.61 -0.36
CA ASP A 646 24.92 24.80 -1.54
C ASP A 646 25.12 23.31 -1.20
N ALA A 647 25.03 22.43 -2.21
CA ALA A 647 25.12 20.99 -2.00
C ALA A 647 26.46 20.57 -1.33
N ALA A 648 27.57 21.22 -1.72
CA ALA A 648 28.90 20.92 -1.19
C ALA A 648 29.04 21.30 0.30
N ASP A 649 28.38 22.37 0.72
CA ASP A 649 28.30 22.79 2.11
C ASP A 649 27.50 21.79 2.95
N TRP A 650 26.44 21.20 2.40
CA TRP A 650 25.69 20.14 3.07
C TRP A 650 26.48 18.86 3.26
N ASP A 651 27.29 18.46 2.28
CA ASP A 651 28.19 17.30 2.42
C ASP A 651 29.23 17.53 3.53
N CYS A 652 29.83 18.73 3.56
CA CYS A 652 30.73 19.13 4.64
C CYS A 652 30.01 19.10 6.00
N MET A 653 28.75 19.56 6.05
CA MET A 653 27.96 19.59 7.27
C MET A 653 27.57 18.20 7.77
N ARG A 654 27.36 17.25 6.86
CA ARG A 654 27.05 15.85 7.20
C ARG A 654 28.27 15.13 7.76
N VAL A 655 29.44 15.29 7.14
CA VAL A 655 30.71 14.80 7.69
C VAL A 655 30.97 15.41 9.06
N TRP A 656 30.83 16.74 9.20
CA TRP A 656 30.99 17.44 10.47
C TRP A 656 30.04 16.92 11.57
N ALA A 657 28.76 16.75 11.24
CA ALA A 657 27.77 16.23 12.19
C ALA A 657 28.07 14.79 12.59
N PHE A 658 28.48 13.93 11.64
CA PHE A 658 28.87 12.57 11.95
C PHE A 658 30.05 12.52 12.93
N ILE A 659 31.13 13.25 12.63
CA ILE A 659 32.31 13.33 13.49
C ILE A 659 31.93 13.82 14.88
N ARG A 660 31.14 14.89 14.93
CA ARG A 660 30.69 15.51 16.18
C ARG A 660 29.90 14.55 17.06
N LEU A 661 29.02 13.74 16.47
CA LEU A 661 28.11 12.86 17.22
C LEU A 661 28.73 11.51 17.58
N SER A 662 29.73 11.04 16.84
CA SER A 662 30.32 9.70 16.99
C SER A 662 31.76 9.70 17.48
N GLY A 663 32.56 10.72 17.14
CA GLY A 663 34.01 10.70 17.33
C GLY A 663 34.71 9.62 16.50
N LEU A 664 34.10 9.15 15.40
CA LEU A 664 34.61 8.07 14.56
C LEU A 664 34.98 8.58 13.17
N TRP A 665 35.80 7.83 12.43
CA TRP A 665 36.09 8.10 11.02
C TRP A 665 34.85 7.81 10.15
N PRO A 666 34.34 8.79 9.38
CA PRO A 666 33.13 8.68 8.57
C PRO A 666 33.48 8.08 7.20
N LEU A 667 34.24 6.98 7.18
CA LEU A 667 34.81 6.43 5.94
C LEU A 667 33.69 6.15 4.92
N GLN A 668 32.53 5.68 5.38
CA GLN A 668 31.36 5.42 4.55
C GLN A 668 30.78 6.64 3.85
N LEU A 669 30.96 7.85 4.41
CA LEU A 669 30.51 9.12 3.81
C LEU A 669 31.52 9.66 2.80
N LEU A 670 32.70 9.05 2.73
CA LEU A 670 33.80 9.42 1.84
C LEU A 670 34.04 8.32 0.79
N ASP A 671 33.05 7.45 0.54
CA ASP A 671 33.13 6.27 -0.35
C ASP A 671 34.14 5.19 0.07
N TYR A 672 34.51 5.11 1.35
CA TYR A 672 35.47 4.16 1.88
C TYR A 672 34.85 3.20 2.93
N GLY A 673 34.90 1.89 2.71
CA GLY A 673 34.78 0.84 3.77
C GLY A 673 33.76 1.04 4.90
N ALA A 674 34.11 0.60 6.12
CA ALA A 674 33.30 0.74 7.34
C ALA A 674 33.92 1.78 8.29
N ASN A 675 33.12 2.34 9.20
CA ASN A 675 33.60 3.33 10.17
C ASN A 675 34.62 2.71 11.15
N SER A 676 35.68 3.44 11.50
CA SER A 676 36.68 2.99 12.49
C SER A 676 36.91 4.03 13.58
N GLU A 677 37.45 3.58 14.71
CA GLU A 677 37.89 4.45 15.82
C GLU A 677 39.28 5.07 15.56
N THR A 678 40.14 4.33 14.84
CA THR A 678 41.53 4.74 14.55
C THR A 678 41.94 4.40 13.11
N LEU A 679 42.96 5.09 12.59
CA LEU A 679 43.70 4.76 11.38
C LEU A 679 45.10 4.26 11.72
N GLU A 680 45.62 3.31 10.94
CA GLU A 680 46.93 2.68 11.21
C GLU A 680 48.09 3.68 11.19
N VAL A 681 48.09 4.63 10.25
CA VAL A 681 49.13 5.66 10.09
C VAL A 681 48.53 6.96 9.58
N CYS A 682 48.95 8.09 10.15
CA CYS A 682 48.67 9.43 9.68
C CYS A 682 49.48 9.72 8.42
N PRO A 683 48.85 9.96 7.26
CA PRO A 683 49.60 10.17 6.02
C PRO A 683 50.29 11.54 5.95
N LEU A 684 49.92 12.47 6.84
CA LEU A 684 50.44 13.83 6.84
C LEU A 684 51.69 13.98 7.72
N CYS A 685 51.77 13.29 8.85
CA CYS A 685 52.91 13.37 9.76
C CYS A 685 53.62 12.03 10.04
N GLY A 686 53.04 10.89 9.62
CA GLY A 686 53.62 9.56 9.81
C GLY A 686 53.37 8.90 11.17
N GLU A 687 52.60 9.52 12.06
CA GLU A 687 52.25 8.95 13.38
C GLU A 687 51.37 7.69 13.24
N VAL A 688 51.50 6.70 14.13
CA VAL A 688 50.78 5.42 14.05
C VAL A 688 49.56 5.38 14.98
N GLU A 689 48.55 4.57 14.65
CA GLU A 689 47.33 4.33 15.45
C GLU A 689 46.62 5.63 15.89
N ILE A 690 46.30 6.49 14.92
CA ILE A 690 45.75 7.82 15.18
C ILE A 690 44.22 7.83 15.20
N ASP A 691 43.63 8.67 16.06
CA ASP A 691 42.20 8.94 16.12
C ASP A 691 41.81 10.21 15.33
N VAL A 692 40.52 10.53 15.29
CA VAL A 692 40.04 11.75 14.60
C VAL A 692 40.59 13.03 15.26
N ALA A 693 40.73 13.05 16.60
CA ALA A 693 41.32 14.17 17.33
C ALA A 693 42.73 14.49 16.85
N HIS A 694 43.53 13.47 16.51
CA HIS A 694 44.86 13.68 15.96
C HIS A 694 44.82 14.59 14.72
N CYS A 695 43.97 14.29 13.73
CA CYS A 695 43.92 15.06 12.49
C CYS A 695 43.33 16.46 12.68
N LEU A 696 42.38 16.65 13.59
CA LEU A 696 41.75 17.94 13.85
C LEU A 696 42.58 18.87 14.74
N TYR A 697 43.40 18.34 15.66
CA TYR A 697 44.08 19.16 16.67
C TYR A 697 45.58 18.90 16.80
N VAL A 698 46.07 17.67 16.66
CA VAL A 698 47.48 17.30 16.95
C VAL A 698 48.39 17.38 15.71
N CYS A 699 47.89 17.02 14.53
CA CYS A 699 48.68 16.90 13.32
C CYS A 699 49.16 18.26 12.82
N GLU A 700 50.48 18.46 12.70
CA GLU A 700 51.04 19.68 12.09
C GLU A 700 50.69 19.79 10.59
N GLY A 701 50.52 18.66 9.91
CA GLY A 701 50.17 18.62 8.48
C GLY A 701 48.77 19.15 8.14
N THR A 702 47.88 19.32 9.13
CA THR A 702 46.55 19.95 8.95
C THR A 702 46.53 21.43 9.35
N ARG A 703 47.69 22.01 9.69
CA ARG A 703 47.80 23.39 10.17
C ARG A 703 47.54 24.43 9.09
N ASP A 704 48.04 24.22 7.88
CA ASP A 704 47.81 25.16 6.78
C ASP A 704 46.32 25.20 6.42
N LEU A 705 45.64 24.06 6.47
CA LEU A 705 44.20 23.94 6.25
C LEU A 705 43.38 24.75 7.28
N PHE A 706 43.80 24.73 8.54
CA PHE A 706 43.16 25.49 9.62
C PHE A 706 43.17 27.00 9.37
N HIS A 707 44.24 27.50 8.74
CA HIS A 707 44.34 28.91 8.35
C HIS A 707 43.57 29.20 7.06
N LEU A 708 43.67 28.32 6.06
CA LEU A 708 43.04 28.49 4.75
C LEU A 708 41.52 28.49 4.79
N THR A 709 40.92 27.68 5.68
CA THR A 709 39.46 27.59 5.85
C THR A 709 38.88 28.74 6.67
N GLY A 710 39.72 29.59 7.27
CA GLY A 710 39.29 30.68 8.16
C GLY A 710 38.98 30.24 9.59
N ALA A 711 39.16 28.95 9.93
CA ALA A 711 38.90 28.42 11.27
C ALA A 711 39.77 29.08 12.36
N SER A 712 40.94 29.61 12.01
CA SER A 712 41.78 30.38 12.93
C SER A 712 41.17 31.70 13.41
N ALA A 713 40.13 32.21 12.73
CA ALA A 713 39.37 33.36 13.21
C ALA A 713 38.39 32.98 14.34
N LEU A 714 38.06 31.70 14.48
CA LEU A 714 37.07 31.16 15.42
C LEU A 714 37.72 30.51 16.64
N ALA A 715 38.81 29.76 16.44
CA ALA A 715 39.51 29.03 17.50
C ALA A 715 41.03 29.21 17.40
N SER A 716 41.74 28.93 18.50
CA SER A 716 43.21 28.82 18.52
C SER A 716 43.61 27.36 18.76
N ARG A 717 44.65 26.86 18.08
CA ARG A 717 45.22 25.53 18.40
C ARG A 717 46.11 25.54 19.65
N GLN A 718 46.26 26.69 20.32
CA GLN A 718 47.08 26.85 21.54
C GLN A 718 46.29 26.65 22.84
N ILE A 719 44.96 26.56 22.77
CA ILE A 719 44.11 26.26 23.94
C ILE A 719 43.96 24.74 24.11
N GLU A 720 43.59 24.31 25.32
CA GLU A 720 43.41 22.88 25.62
C GLU A 720 42.40 22.20 24.69
N ALA A 721 42.68 20.96 24.29
CA ALA A 721 41.91 20.20 23.30
C ALA A 721 40.39 20.14 23.59
N PRO A 722 39.92 19.95 24.84
CA PRO A 722 38.48 19.97 25.12
C PRO A 722 37.82 21.32 24.79
N MET A 723 38.52 22.43 25.07
CA MET A 723 38.05 23.78 24.78
C MET A 723 38.08 24.05 23.27
N PHE A 724 39.11 23.57 22.58
CA PHE A 724 39.21 23.64 21.12
C PHE A 724 38.04 22.93 20.44
N PHE A 725 37.76 21.67 20.79
CA PHE A 725 36.66 20.90 20.21
C PHE A 725 35.29 21.49 20.55
N SER A 726 35.14 22.04 21.76
CA SER A 726 33.90 22.73 22.15
C SER A 726 33.62 23.91 21.22
N ILE A 727 34.61 24.76 20.94
CA ILE A 727 34.46 25.91 20.02
C ILE A 727 34.21 25.43 18.58
N LEU A 728 34.93 24.40 18.13
CA LEU A 728 34.83 23.90 16.76
C LEU A 728 33.48 23.27 16.41
N PHE A 729 32.80 22.65 17.38
CA PHE A 729 31.58 21.89 17.17
C PHE A 729 30.29 22.59 17.64
N GLN A 730 30.39 23.79 18.23
CA GLN A 730 29.26 24.53 18.79
C GLN A 730 28.32 25.08 17.71
N ALA A 731 27.07 24.59 17.66
CA ALA A 731 26.07 25.01 16.66
C ALA A 731 25.43 26.40 16.90
N ASN A 732 25.93 27.17 17.88
CA ASN A 732 25.35 28.45 18.28
C ASN A 732 26.00 29.65 17.57
N GLY A 733 26.96 29.41 16.67
CA GLY A 733 27.54 30.44 15.83
C GLY A 733 26.59 30.91 14.72
N SER A 734 26.94 31.98 14.02
CA SER A 734 26.28 32.34 12.76
C SER A 734 26.40 31.21 11.74
N VAL A 735 25.51 31.16 10.75
CA VAL A 735 25.55 30.15 9.66
C VAL A 735 26.94 30.05 9.04
N ASN A 736 27.60 31.19 8.84
CA ASN A 736 28.95 31.25 8.28
C ASN A 736 30.02 30.60 9.18
N GLU A 737 29.88 30.72 10.50
CA GLU A 737 30.82 30.10 11.46
C GLU A 737 30.68 28.57 11.44
N ASN A 738 29.44 28.07 11.40
CA ASN A 738 29.18 26.63 11.29
C ASN A 738 29.73 26.06 9.97
N LEU A 739 29.56 26.78 8.86
CA LEU A 739 30.11 26.38 7.56
C LEU A 739 31.64 26.38 7.54
N VAL A 740 32.29 27.36 8.15
CA VAL A 740 33.76 27.40 8.30
C VAL A 740 34.25 26.17 9.07
N CYS A 741 33.62 25.85 10.20
CA CYS A 741 33.95 24.66 10.97
C CYS A 741 33.70 23.36 10.18
N ALA A 742 32.58 23.29 9.45
CA ALA A 742 32.22 22.15 8.63
C ALA A 742 33.25 21.86 7.53
N ARG A 743 33.63 22.90 6.79
CA ARG A 743 34.63 22.82 5.71
C ARG A 743 35.99 22.41 6.26
N TYR A 744 36.42 22.98 7.39
CA TYR A 744 37.67 22.57 8.04
C TYR A 744 37.67 21.10 8.43
N VAL A 745 36.65 20.64 9.16
CA VAL A 745 36.57 19.25 9.63
C VAL A 745 36.50 18.28 8.45
N SER A 746 35.65 18.56 7.46
CA SER A 746 35.50 17.73 6.27
C SER A 746 36.81 17.58 5.50
N GLN A 747 37.50 18.69 5.22
CA GLN A 747 38.76 18.68 4.48
C GLN A 747 39.92 18.03 5.28
N ALA A 748 39.98 18.26 6.60
CA ALA A 748 41.04 17.69 7.44
C ALA A 748 40.93 16.17 7.53
N VAL A 749 39.71 15.66 7.67
CA VAL A 749 39.40 14.22 7.70
C VAL A 749 39.58 13.61 6.31
N GLY A 750 39.07 14.26 5.25
CA GLY A 750 39.17 13.79 3.87
C GLY A 750 40.61 13.63 3.37
N ASN A 751 41.49 14.59 3.64
CA ASN A 751 42.91 14.52 3.28
C ASN A 751 43.65 13.40 4.01
N SER A 752 43.24 13.12 5.26
CA SER A 752 43.84 12.08 6.09
C SER A 752 43.36 10.67 5.71
N ALA A 753 42.11 10.54 5.28
CA ALA A 753 41.55 9.25 4.87
C ALA A 753 42.01 8.84 3.45
N SER A 754 42.00 9.76 2.48
CA SER A 754 42.32 9.48 1.08
C SER A 754 43.78 9.04 0.86
N THR A 755 44.72 9.62 1.61
CA THR A 755 46.16 9.36 1.44
C THR A 755 46.62 8.06 2.11
N SER A 756 45.94 7.60 3.17
CA SER A 756 46.27 6.36 3.89
C SER A 756 45.99 5.10 3.05
N LEU A 757 44.88 5.08 2.31
CA LEU A 757 44.48 3.95 1.45
C LEU A 757 45.36 3.78 0.20
N VAL A 758 45.86 4.87 -0.38
CA VAL A 758 46.82 4.81 -1.50
C VAL A 758 48.11 4.12 -1.07
N CYS A 759 48.58 4.34 0.17
CA CYS A 759 49.73 3.64 0.72
C CYS A 759 49.46 2.14 0.94
N GLN A 760 48.26 1.73 1.35
CA GLN A 760 47.90 0.32 1.52
C GLN A 760 47.79 -0.43 0.17
N LEU A 761 47.25 0.20 -0.88
CA LEU A 761 47.15 -0.40 -2.23
C LEU A 761 48.51 -0.55 -2.93
N THR A 762 49.48 0.32 -2.62
CA THR A 762 50.81 0.29 -3.26
C THR A 762 51.70 -0.87 -2.73
N PHE A 763 51.36 -1.49 -1.60
CA PHE A 763 52.10 -2.62 -1.01
C PHE A 763 51.69 -4.02 -1.54
N HIS A 764 50.76 -4.11 -2.49
CA HIS A 764 50.28 -5.40 -3.01
C HIS A 764 50.48 -5.68 -4.51
N VAL A 765 51.26 -4.87 -5.23
CA VAL A 765 51.63 -5.17 -6.62
C VAL A 765 53.15 -5.30 -6.76
N ARG A 766 53.65 -6.54 -6.59
CA ARG A 766 54.95 -7.00 -7.11
C ARG A 766 54.75 -8.38 -7.73
N GLY A 767 54.83 -8.48 -9.06
CA GLY A 767 54.98 -9.76 -9.76
C GLY A 767 54.50 -9.82 -11.21
N HIS A 768 55.42 -9.53 -12.13
CA HIS A 768 55.55 -10.11 -13.48
C HIS A 768 54.47 -9.87 -14.55
N LEU A 769 54.81 -9.08 -15.57
CA LEU A 769 55.44 -9.57 -16.81
C LEU A 769 55.88 -8.40 -17.68
N GLY A 770 57.14 -8.43 -18.12
CA GLY A 770 57.65 -7.62 -19.21
C GLY A 770 58.74 -8.40 -19.93
N THR A 771 58.48 -8.72 -21.20
CA THR A 771 59.44 -8.95 -22.28
C THR A 771 59.07 -7.90 -23.32
N ASP A 772 59.94 -7.11 -23.96
CA ASP A 772 61.36 -7.24 -24.26
C ASP A 772 61.94 -5.86 -24.63
N VAL A 773 63.27 -5.86 -24.80
CA VAL A 773 64.13 -4.93 -25.58
C VAL A 773 64.90 -3.85 -24.79
N SER A 774 66.20 -4.14 -24.68
CA SER A 774 67.36 -3.33 -24.27
C SER A 774 67.69 -2.21 -25.29
N TRP A 775 68.50 -1.19 -25.01
CA TRP A 775 69.95 -1.18 -24.74
C TRP A 775 70.39 0.25 -24.34
N ASP A 776 71.29 0.40 -23.35
CA ASP A 776 72.71 0.78 -23.59
C ASP A 776 73.49 1.18 -22.31
N GLY A 777 74.55 0.40 -22.04
CA GLY A 777 75.93 0.82 -21.72
C GLY A 777 76.25 1.73 -20.52
N TRP A 778 77.05 1.24 -19.57
CA TRP A 778 78.54 1.36 -19.58
C TRP A 778 79.15 0.85 -18.25
N ASP A 779 79.64 -0.39 -18.32
CA ASP A 779 80.94 -0.96 -17.92
C ASP A 779 81.86 -0.45 -16.78
N ILE A 780 82.22 -1.44 -15.94
CA ILE A 780 83.57 -1.87 -15.44
C ILE A 780 84.20 -0.99 -14.32
N THR A 781 84.57 -1.51 -13.13
CA THR A 781 85.83 -2.26 -12.88
C THR A 781 85.88 -3.00 -11.50
N VAL A 782 86.19 -4.31 -11.54
CA VAL A 782 87.11 -5.16 -10.71
C VAL A 782 87.08 -5.17 -9.16
N GLY A 783 86.94 -6.39 -8.59
CA GLY A 783 88.01 -6.95 -7.74
C GLY A 783 87.72 -7.77 -6.46
N SER A 784 87.56 -9.11 -6.59
CA SER A 784 88.07 -10.20 -5.71
C SER A 784 87.52 -10.34 -4.26
N THR A 785 87.45 -11.48 -3.55
CA THR A 785 87.77 -12.91 -3.74
C THR A 785 87.18 -13.75 -2.56
N ARG A 786 86.80 -15.03 -2.84
CA ARG A 786 86.94 -16.28 -2.02
C ARG A 786 86.22 -16.40 -0.64
N THR A 787 85.75 -17.56 -0.12
CA THR A 787 85.68 -19.00 -0.48
C THR A 787 84.86 -19.78 0.59
N ARG A 788 84.34 -20.98 0.20
CA ARG A 788 84.18 -22.23 1.01
C ARG A 788 83.13 -22.25 2.15
N GLN A 789 82.54 -23.37 2.61
CA GLN A 789 82.30 -24.78 2.22
C GLN A 789 81.50 -25.43 3.40
N GLN A 790 80.81 -26.55 3.16
CA GLN A 790 80.35 -27.60 4.12
C GLN A 790 78.98 -27.52 4.84
N ARG A 791 78.15 -28.56 4.58
CA ARG A 791 77.46 -29.53 5.50
C ARG A 791 76.87 -28.99 6.82
N HIS A 792 75.63 -29.27 7.28
CA HIS A 792 74.88 -30.54 7.43
C HIS A 792 73.42 -30.25 7.89
N VAL A 793 72.47 -31.17 7.61
CA VAL A 793 71.44 -31.82 8.51
C VAL A 793 70.70 -30.93 9.54
N GLY A 794 69.39 -30.98 9.80
CA GLY A 794 68.24 -31.85 9.53
C GLY A 794 67.07 -31.33 10.42
N ASN A 795 65.80 -31.42 10.06
CA ASN A 795 64.98 -32.53 10.54
C ASN A 795 63.67 -32.63 9.75
N ARG A 796 63.47 -33.84 9.20
CA ARG A 796 62.18 -34.40 8.81
C ARG A 796 61.53 -35.03 10.05
N ALA A 797 60.20 -34.90 10.07
CA ALA A 797 59.21 -35.93 10.36
C ALA A 797 58.89 -36.37 11.81
N ARG A 798 57.58 -36.23 12.07
CA ARG A 798 56.60 -37.19 12.62
C ARG A 798 56.46 -37.40 14.13
N LEU A 799 55.17 -37.28 14.50
CA LEU A 799 54.37 -38.11 15.42
C LEU A 799 54.48 -37.87 16.93
N GLN A 800 53.28 -37.70 17.50
CA GLN A 800 52.75 -38.29 18.74
C GLN A 800 52.96 -37.63 20.12
N TRP A 801 51.81 -37.51 20.80
CA TRP A 801 51.53 -37.64 22.25
C TRP A 801 51.70 -36.41 23.17
N TRP A 802 50.57 -36.07 23.84
CA TRP A 802 50.33 -35.78 25.28
C TRP A 802 51.53 -35.85 26.26
N PRO A 803 51.50 -35.29 27.51
CA PRO A 803 50.36 -34.78 28.31
C PRO A 803 50.67 -33.60 29.31
N SER A 804 49.66 -33.28 30.11
CA SER A 804 49.61 -32.76 31.50
C SER A 804 50.88 -32.44 32.33
N CYS A 805 50.76 -31.41 33.18
CA CYS A 805 51.12 -31.28 34.63
C CYS A 805 51.43 -29.80 34.92
N GLY A 806 51.06 -29.15 36.02
CA GLY A 806 50.43 -29.54 37.28
C GLY A 806 50.75 -28.45 38.32
N ILE A 807 49.73 -28.07 39.08
CA ILE A 807 49.75 -27.68 40.51
C ILE A 807 50.73 -26.57 40.97
N ALA A 808 50.17 -25.46 41.45
CA ALA A 808 50.58 -24.85 42.72
C ALA A 808 49.40 -24.16 43.40
N VAL A 809 49.15 -24.60 44.64
CA VAL A 809 48.13 -24.18 45.60
C VAL A 809 48.65 -22.98 46.40
N GLN A 810 47.80 -21.99 46.67
CA GLN A 810 47.77 -21.31 47.98
C GLN A 810 46.43 -20.58 48.15
N GLY A 811 45.69 -20.97 49.19
CA GLY A 811 44.37 -20.44 49.50
C GLY A 811 44.37 -19.29 50.50
N SER A 812 43.19 -18.71 50.70
CA SER A 812 42.72 -18.28 52.02
C SER A 812 41.19 -18.23 52.03
N GLN A 813 40.64 -18.71 53.15
CA GLN A 813 39.23 -18.82 53.49
C GLN A 813 38.66 -17.45 53.87
N HIS A 814 37.37 -17.21 53.58
CA HIS A 814 36.40 -16.91 54.62
C HIS A 814 34.95 -16.97 54.11
N ASP A 815 34.12 -17.65 54.89
CA ASP A 815 32.69 -17.90 54.73
C ASP A 815 31.81 -16.64 54.72
N ARG A 816 30.66 -16.69 54.01
CA ARG A 816 29.32 -16.69 54.64
C ARG A 816 28.16 -16.77 53.62
N VAL A 817 27.46 -17.90 53.67
CA VAL A 817 25.98 -18.11 53.73
C VAL A 817 25.06 -17.44 52.68
N ALA A 818 24.46 -18.28 51.83
CA ALA A 818 23.17 -18.04 51.17
C ALA A 818 22.32 -19.35 51.17
N PRO A 819 21.00 -19.31 51.46
CA PRO A 819 20.10 -20.46 51.37
C PRO A 819 19.30 -20.51 50.04
N PRO A 820 18.60 -21.63 49.74
CA PRO A 820 18.65 -22.27 48.43
C PRO A 820 17.37 -22.14 47.59
N ARG A 821 17.48 -22.37 46.27
CA ARG A 821 16.35 -22.74 45.40
C ARG A 821 16.62 -24.08 44.72
N LEU A 822 15.57 -24.89 44.75
CA LEU A 822 15.48 -26.30 44.41
C LEU A 822 15.63 -26.57 42.91
N GLU A 823 16.51 -27.52 42.60
CA GLU A 823 16.39 -28.44 41.47
C GLU A 823 15.40 -29.55 41.83
N ALA A 824 14.43 -29.83 40.96
CA ALA A 824 13.86 -31.16 40.80
C ALA A 824 13.19 -31.30 39.42
N ALA A 825 13.42 -32.46 38.80
CA ALA A 825 12.73 -33.05 37.65
C ALA A 825 13.28 -32.77 36.23
N ALA A 826 14.52 -33.18 35.98
CA ALA A 826 14.93 -33.74 34.69
C ALA A 826 15.24 -35.23 34.86
N ARG A 827 14.30 -36.11 34.48
CA ARG A 827 14.51 -37.55 34.20
C ARG A 827 13.22 -38.17 33.63
N ALA A 828 13.07 -38.14 32.31
CA ALA A 828 12.43 -39.19 31.53
C ALA A 828 12.70 -38.94 30.04
N CYS A 829 12.91 -40.03 29.30
CA CYS A 829 12.95 -40.13 27.84
C CYS A 829 14.31 -39.87 27.16
N ASN A 830 15.23 -40.83 27.34
CA ASN A 830 16.10 -41.27 26.25
C ASN A 830 15.47 -42.50 25.60
N GLY A 831 15.22 -42.43 24.29
CA GLY A 831 14.86 -43.60 23.49
C GLY A 831 14.56 -43.26 22.03
N GLY A 832 15.48 -43.64 21.13
CA GLY A 832 15.13 -44.04 19.76
C GLY A 832 15.55 -43.08 18.64
N HIS A 833 16.46 -43.57 17.79
CA HIS A 833 16.95 -42.95 16.56
C HIS A 833 15.87 -42.66 15.50
N GLY A 834 16.08 -41.55 14.77
CA GLY A 834 15.49 -41.29 13.45
C GLY A 834 15.99 -39.94 12.93
N GLY A 835 16.83 -39.94 11.89
CA GLY A 835 17.42 -38.74 11.34
C GLY A 835 16.39 -37.82 10.71
N SER A 836 16.44 -36.53 11.03
CA SER A 836 15.73 -35.47 10.34
C SER A 836 16.70 -34.34 9.97
N ARG A 837 16.59 -33.90 8.72
CA ARG A 837 17.26 -32.75 8.12
C ARG A 837 17.18 -31.54 9.06
N LEU A 838 18.30 -30.82 9.16
CA LEU A 838 18.35 -29.49 9.79
C LEU A 838 17.46 -28.55 8.98
N ASP A 839 16.40 -28.03 9.59
CA ASP A 839 15.66 -26.89 9.07
C ASP A 839 16.56 -25.64 9.04
N PRO A 840 16.46 -24.78 8.02
CA PRO A 840 17.24 -23.55 7.96
C PRO A 840 16.79 -22.56 9.07
N PRO A 841 17.69 -21.67 9.51
CA PRO A 841 17.40 -20.76 10.62
C PRO A 841 16.22 -19.83 10.30
N PHE A 842 15.33 -19.67 11.28
CA PHE A 842 14.13 -18.82 11.31
C PHE A 842 14.30 -17.42 10.66
N TRP A 843 15.52 -16.86 10.67
CA TRP A 843 15.84 -15.58 10.03
C TRP A 843 15.78 -15.59 8.49
N GLN A 844 16.01 -16.72 7.83
CA GLN A 844 15.87 -16.84 6.36
C GLN A 844 14.40 -16.89 5.93
N SER A 845 13.53 -17.49 6.74
CA SER A 845 12.06 -17.47 6.55
C SER A 845 11.48 -16.06 6.73
N LEU A 846 11.99 -15.32 7.73
CA LEU A 846 11.57 -13.95 8.00
C LEU A 846 12.03 -12.96 6.92
N TRP A 847 13.26 -13.10 6.41
CA TRP A 847 13.77 -12.27 5.31
C TRP A 847 13.04 -12.56 3.98
N TRP A 848 12.66 -13.82 3.76
CA TRP A 848 11.89 -14.25 2.59
C TRP A 848 10.47 -13.65 2.57
N GLN A 849 9.78 -13.61 3.71
CA GLN A 849 8.47 -12.96 3.84
C GLN A 849 8.54 -11.43 3.66
N VAL A 850 9.67 -10.82 4.02
CA VAL A 850 9.92 -9.37 3.82
C VAL A 850 10.17 -9.05 2.35
N GLU A 851 10.99 -9.83 1.62
CA GLU A 851 11.20 -9.62 0.18
C GLU A 851 9.95 -9.91 -0.67
N GLU A 852 9.14 -10.89 -0.28
CA GLU A 852 7.88 -11.22 -0.96
C GLU A 852 6.83 -10.12 -0.73
N ALA A 853 6.70 -9.59 0.50
CA ALA A 853 5.86 -8.43 0.80
C ALA A 853 6.32 -7.16 0.06
N LEU A 854 7.64 -6.95 -0.08
CA LEU A 854 8.21 -5.83 -0.84
C LEU A 854 7.91 -5.93 -2.34
N ALA A 855 7.99 -7.14 -2.92
CA ALA A 855 7.68 -7.38 -4.34
C ALA A 855 6.19 -7.17 -4.65
N TRP A 856 5.30 -7.62 -3.75
CA TRP A 856 3.85 -7.38 -3.86
C TRP A 856 3.49 -5.91 -3.63
N PHE A 857 4.12 -5.22 -2.68
CA PHE A 857 3.92 -3.78 -2.46
C PHE A 857 4.42 -2.93 -3.63
N THR A 858 5.56 -3.30 -4.24
CA THR A 858 6.09 -2.63 -5.44
C THR A 858 5.17 -2.88 -6.65
N ALA A 859 4.65 -4.10 -6.82
CA ALA A 859 3.65 -4.42 -7.85
C ALA A 859 2.34 -3.63 -7.65
N LEU A 860 1.89 -3.45 -6.41
CA LEU A 860 0.72 -2.63 -6.03
C LEU A 860 0.95 -1.13 -6.33
N CYS A 861 2.14 -0.60 -5.98
CA CYS A 861 2.51 0.78 -6.29
C CYS A 861 2.59 1.02 -7.81
N VAL A 862 3.00 0.02 -8.59
CA VAL A 862 3.09 0.16 -10.05
C VAL A 862 1.82 -0.14 -10.79
N TRP A 863 0.96 -1.00 -10.25
CA TRP A 863 -0.45 -1.07 -10.64
C TRP A 863 -1.12 0.29 -10.37
N ALA A 864 -0.84 0.92 -9.22
CA ALA A 864 -1.37 2.24 -8.88
C ALA A 864 -0.80 3.34 -9.79
N LEU A 865 0.48 3.28 -10.18
CA LEU A 865 1.11 4.19 -11.17
C LEU A 865 0.60 3.95 -12.60
N ARG A 866 0.31 2.70 -13.01
CA ARG A 866 -0.40 2.38 -14.26
C ARG A 866 -1.81 2.99 -14.27
N ARG A 867 -2.47 3.02 -13.11
CA ARG A 867 -3.83 3.55 -12.95
C ARG A 867 -3.86 5.08 -12.82
N ALA A 868 -2.87 5.68 -12.19
CA ALA A 868 -2.65 7.13 -12.11
C ALA A 868 -2.18 7.71 -13.46
N GLY A 869 -1.43 6.92 -14.24
CA GLY A 869 -0.98 7.21 -15.61
C GLY A 869 -2.06 7.12 -16.68
N ARG A 870 -3.36 7.01 -16.32
CA ARG A 870 -4.51 7.04 -17.26
C ARG A 870 -4.79 8.43 -17.83
N SER A 871 -3.74 9.19 -18.13
CA SER A 871 -3.83 10.25 -19.13
C SER A 871 -3.72 9.61 -20.51
N VAL A 872 -4.40 10.18 -21.50
CA VAL A 872 -4.31 9.79 -22.92
C VAL A 872 -2.93 10.16 -23.51
N ALA A 873 -1.93 10.49 -22.68
CA ALA A 873 -0.56 10.68 -23.12
C ALA A 873 0.04 9.31 -23.48
N GLY A 874 -0.03 8.94 -24.76
CA GLY A 874 0.82 7.91 -25.29
C GLY A 874 2.27 8.25 -24.97
N LYS A 875 3.04 7.29 -24.46
CA LYS A 875 4.49 7.48 -24.33
C LYS A 875 5.09 7.26 -25.70
N ARG A 876 5.96 8.16 -26.15
CA ARG A 876 6.69 7.93 -27.40
C ARG A 876 7.48 6.62 -27.25
N TYR A 877 7.30 5.71 -28.18
CA TYR A 877 7.96 4.42 -28.14
C TYR A 877 9.45 4.63 -28.33
N ARG A 878 10.25 4.30 -27.32
CA ARG A 878 11.69 4.54 -27.34
C ARG A 878 12.37 3.52 -28.25
N THR A 879 12.59 3.87 -29.51
CA THR A 879 13.47 3.09 -30.39
C THR A 879 14.91 3.52 -30.14
N VAL A 880 15.66 2.73 -29.37
CA VAL A 880 17.10 2.96 -29.17
C VAL A 880 17.84 1.88 -29.95
N ARG A 881 18.66 2.27 -30.94
CA ARG A 881 19.58 1.37 -31.66
C ARG A 881 20.37 0.54 -30.68
N THR A 882 20.27 -0.78 -30.77
CA THR A 882 20.88 -1.67 -29.79
C THR A 882 21.03 -3.07 -30.34
N ASP A 883 21.93 -3.85 -29.75
CA ASP A 883 22.01 -5.29 -29.99
C ASP A 883 21.09 -6.07 -29.03
N VAL A 884 20.91 -7.36 -29.29
CA VAL A 884 20.04 -8.26 -28.50
C VAL A 884 20.44 -8.32 -27.03
N GLN A 885 21.74 -8.34 -26.74
CA GLN A 885 22.25 -8.46 -25.37
C GLN A 885 21.90 -7.20 -24.56
N THR A 886 22.05 -6.03 -25.17
CA THR A 886 21.70 -4.74 -24.58
C THR A 886 20.18 -4.52 -24.53
N PHE A 887 19.40 -5.11 -25.44
CA PHE A 887 17.94 -5.09 -25.36
C PHE A 887 17.45 -5.84 -24.11
N ASN A 888 18.00 -7.03 -23.83
CA ASN A 888 17.57 -7.88 -22.70
C ASN A 888 17.96 -7.35 -21.31
N THR A 889 18.93 -6.44 -21.23
CA THR A 889 19.30 -5.78 -19.96
C THR A 889 18.39 -4.61 -19.60
N ARG A 890 17.50 -4.17 -20.50
CA ARG A 890 16.58 -3.03 -20.26
C ARG A 890 15.46 -3.35 -19.28
N TYR A 891 15.13 -4.63 -19.12
CA TYR A 891 14.08 -5.04 -18.20
C TYR A 891 14.52 -4.87 -16.75
N SER A 892 13.83 -3.97 -16.05
CA SER A 892 14.02 -3.76 -14.62
C SER A 892 13.31 -4.85 -13.80
N LEU A 893 13.66 -4.98 -12.52
CA LEU A 893 12.93 -5.84 -11.58
C LEU A 893 11.42 -5.50 -11.56
N LEU A 894 11.10 -4.23 -11.76
CA LEU A 894 9.74 -3.77 -11.84
C LEU A 894 9.01 -4.32 -13.08
N SER A 895 9.65 -4.26 -14.25
CA SER A 895 9.10 -4.83 -15.49
C SER A 895 8.77 -6.31 -15.31
N TYR A 896 9.67 -7.08 -14.69
CA TYR A 896 9.42 -8.48 -14.38
C TYR A 896 8.29 -8.71 -13.36
N ALA A 897 8.17 -7.86 -12.34
CA ALA A 897 7.08 -7.95 -11.37
C ALA A 897 5.71 -7.67 -12.03
N MET A 898 5.67 -6.69 -12.95
CA MET A 898 4.46 -6.36 -13.72
C MET A 898 4.04 -7.52 -14.64
N MET A 899 4.99 -8.19 -15.29
CA MET A 899 4.69 -9.36 -16.12
C MET A 899 4.27 -10.58 -15.30
N ALA A 900 4.88 -10.78 -14.13
CA ALA A 900 4.56 -11.89 -13.23
C ALA A 900 3.21 -11.74 -12.51
N SER A 901 2.73 -10.51 -12.34
CA SER A 901 1.42 -10.19 -11.73
C SER A 901 0.27 -10.15 -12.75
N ASP A 902 0.53 -10.45 -14.03
CA ASP A 902 -0.50 -10.56 -15.05
C ASP A 902 -1.29 -11.87 -14.87
N GLU A 903 -2.32 -11.81 -14.02
CA GLU A 903 -3.15 -12.96 -13.69
C GLU A 903 -3.93 -13.49 -14.88
N LYS A 904 -4.37 -12.61 -15.79
CA LYS A 904 -5.15 -13.03 -16.96
C LYS A 904 -4.27 -13.77 -17.96
N LYS A 905 -3.05 -13.29 -18.22
CA LYS A 905 -2.03 -14.00 -19.00
C LYS A 905 -1.69 -15.34 -18.33
N SER A 906 -1.38 -15.32 -17.04
CA SER A 906 -1.02 -16.50 -16.26
C SER A 906 -2.11 -17.58 -16.26
N ALA A 907 -3.38 -17.19 -16.08
CA ALA A 907 -4.52 -18.11 -16.10
C ALA A 907 -4.72 -18.76 -17.48
N SER A 908 -4.54 -18.00 -18.56
CA SER A 908 -4.67 -18.51 -19.91
C SER A 908 -3.53 -19.48 -20.28
N PHE A 909 -2.30 -19.20 -19.87
CA PHE A 909 -1.16 -20.11 -20.05
C PHE A 909 -1.30 -21.38 -19.19
N ARG A 910 -1.74 -21.25 -17.92
CA ARG A 910 -2.02 -22.40 -17.04
C ARG A 910 -3.06 -23.35 -17.66
N ARG A 911 -4.09 -22.81 -18.31
CA ARG A 911 -5.11 -23.62 -19.01
C ARG A 911 -4.50 -24.46 -20.13
N ALA A 912 -3.62 -23.87 -20.94
CA ALA A 912 -2.90 -24.58 -22.00
C ALA A 912 -1.96 -25.66 -21.45
N LEU A 913 -1.19 -25.32 -20.42
CA LEU A 913 -0.32 -26.27 -19.72
C LEU A 913 -1.10 -27.47 -19.18
N ARG A 914 -2.23 -27.23 -18.53
CA ARG A 914 -3.10 -28.29 -17.99
C ARG A 914 -3.63 -29.24 -19.07
N ARG A 915 -3.96 -28.71 -20.26
CA ARG A 915 -4.39 -29.54 -21.40
C ARG A 915 -3.24 -30.41 -21.91
N SER A 916 -2.05 -29.85 -22.04
CA SER A 916 -0.83 -30.58 -22.41
C SER A 916 -0.52 -31.70 -21.41
N ALA A 917 -0.54 -31.39 -20.10
CA ALA A 917 -0.32 -32.36 -19.04
C ALA A 917 -1.32 -33.52 -19.11
N LYS A 918 -2.63 -33.23 -19.26
CA LYS A 918 -3.66 -34.27 -19.41
C LYS A 918 -3.45 -35.15 -20.64
N ARG A 919 -3.05 -34.57 -21.77
CA ARG A 919 -2.77 -35.30 -23.01
C ARG A 919 -1.61 -36.28 -22.83
N LEU A 920 -0.48 -35.80 -22.29
CA LEU A 920 0.72 -36.60 -22.06
C LEU A 920 0.47 -37.68 -21.00
N GLN A 921 -0.20 -37.33 -19.90
CA GLN A 921 -0.59 -38.31 -18.87
C GLN A 921 -1.50 -39.40 -19.44
N GLY A 922 -2.45 -39.06 -20.30
CA GLY A 922 -3.31 -40.03 -20.99
C GLY A 922 -2.57 -40.95 -21.96
N ALA A 923 -1.45 -40.49 -22.52
CA ALA A 923 -0.54 -41.28 -23.35
C ALA A 923 0.50 -42.07 -22.55
N GLY A 924 0.62 -41.83 -21.23
CA GLY A 924 1.66 -42.42 -20.38
C GLY A 924 3.06 -41.82 -20.63
N GLU A 925 3.12 -40.64 -21.21
CA GLU A 925 4.36 -39.93 -21.54
C GLU A 925 4.75 -38.94 -20.43
N ARG A 926 6.04 -38.68 -20.29
CA ARG A 926 6.57 -37.70 -19.34
C ARG A 926 6.46 -36.30 -19.92
N MET A 927 6.19 -35.31 -19.08
CA MET A 927 6.12 -33.90 -19.49
C MET A 927 7.44 -33.19 -19.19
N VAL A 928 8.25 -32.97 -20.22
CA VAL A 928 9.51 -32.21 -20.15
C VAL A 928 9.27 -30.85 -20.77
N VAL A 929 9.34 -29.80 -19.95
CA VAL A 929 9.04 -28.43 -20.36
C VAL A 929 10.31 -27.63 -20.56
N LEU A 930 10.39 -26.91 -21.68
CA LEU A 930 11.34 -25.82 -21.91
C LEU A 930 10.61 -24.49 -21.79
N GLU A 931 11.01 -23.63 -20.84
CA GLU A 931 10.56 -22.23 -20.77
C GLU A 931 11.63 -21.31 -21.36
N ILE A 932 11.26 -20.46 -22.31
CA ILE A 932 12.14 -19.47 -22.94
C ILE A 932 11.69 -18.07 -22.55
N GLY A 933 12.57 -17.34 -21.86
CA GLY A 933 12.27 -16.03 -21.28
C GLY A 933 11.53 -16.15 -19.94
N CYS A 934 12.07 -16.90 -18.98
CA CYS A 934 11.37 -17.11 -17.70
C CYS A 934 11.29 -15.85 -16.84
N GLY A 935 12.14 -14.85 -17.09
CA GLY A 935 12.22 -13.63 -16.31
C GLY A 935 12.65 -13.85 -14.86
N ALA A 936 12.65 -12.77 -14.09
CA ALA A 936 13.21 -12.77 -12.74
C ALA A 936 12.37 -13.53 -11.68
N TYR A 937 11.08 -13.76 -11.98
CA TYR A 937 10.14 -14.43 -11.08
C TYR A 937 9.70 -15.82 -11.58
N ALA A 938 10.02 -16.18 -12.83
CA ALA A 938 9.72 -17.47 -13.43
C ALA A 938 8.29 -17.99 -13.19
N PRO A 939 7.26 -17.17 -13.47
CA PRO A 939 5.88 -17.53 -13.18
C PRO A 939 5.46 -18.80 -13.95
N PHE A 940 5.87 -18.98 -15.21
CA PHE A 940 5.44 -20.16 -15.96
C PHE A 940 6.22 -21.42 -15.61
N ALA A 941 7.53 -21.37 -15.29
CA ALA A 941 8.22 -22.54 -14.74
C ALA A 941 7.50 -23.10 -13.50
N ARG A 942 7.08 -22.21 -12.59
CA ARG A 942 6.31 -22.61 -11.42
C ARG A 942 4.97 -23.23 -11.81
N LEU A 943 4.24 -22.62 -12.74
CA LEU A 943 2.98 -23.17 -13.26
C LEU A 943 3.16 -24.55 -13.91
N CYS A 944 4.26 -24.77 -14.63
CA CYS A 944 4.58 -26.05 -15.23
C CYS A 944 4.75 -27.15 -14.17
N MET A 945 5.48 -26.83 -13.09
CA MET A 945 5.62 -27.75 -11.95
C MET A 945 4.28 -28.04 -11.27
N GLU A 946 3.45 -27.01 -11.06
CA GLU A 946 2.11 -27.14 -10.44
C GLU A 946 1.17 -28.02 -11.27
N GLU A 947 1.26 -27.95 -12.60
CA GLU A 947 0.45 -28.75 -13.53
C GLU A 947 1.05 -30.15 -13.81
N GLY A 948 2.12 -30.52 -13.10
CA GLY A 948 2.66 -31.89 -13.09
C GLY A 948 3.76 -32.16 -14.11
N ALA A 949 4.53 -31.16 -14.53
CA ALA A 949 5.73 -31.38 -15.32
C ALA A 949 6.73 -32.28 -14.57
N ASP A 950 7.28 -33.28 -15.28
CA ASP A 950 8.34 -34.16 -14.77
C ASP A 950 9.68 -33.44 -14.63
N GLN A 951 9.91 -32.47 -15.52
CA GLN A 951 11.13 -31.69 -15.59
C GLN A 951 10.83 -30.34 -16.25
N VAL A 952 11.37 -29.27 -15.68
CA VAL A 952 11.32 -27.93 -16.26
C VAL A 952 12.74 -27.42 -16.45
N LEU A 953 13.01 -26.93 -17.66
CA LEU A 953 14.25 -26.30 -18.08
C LEU A 953 13.91 -24.87 -18.45
N ALA A 954 14.41 -23.88 -17.71
CA ALA A 954 14.08 -22.48 -17.94
C ALA A 954 15.30 -21.73 -18.48
N ILE A 955 15.11 -20.88 -19.49
CA ILE A 955 16.17 -20.06 -20.10
C ILE A 955 15.81 -18.60 -19.89
N GLU A 956 16.78 -17.80 -19.44
CA GLU A 956 16.64 -16.35 -19.30
C GLU A 956 17.90 -15.62 -19.78
N GLY A 957 17.72 -14.74 -20.78
CA GLY A 957 18.79 -13.99 -21.42
C GLY A 957 19.47 -13.00 -20.47
N ASN A 958 18.73 -12.49 -19.48
CA ASN A 958 19.25 -11.60 -18.48
C ASN A 958 19.85 -12.38 -17.28
N THR A 959 21.16 -12.33 -17.13
CA THR A 959 21.91 -13.16 -16.16
C THR A 959 21.50 -12.92 -14.71
N TRP A 960 21.16 -11.70 -14.31
CA TRP A 960 20.73 -11.42 -12.93
C TRP A 960 19.31 -11.95 -12.69
N ALA A 961 18.43 -11.85 -13.70
CA ALA A 961 17.05 -12.36 -13.63
C ALA A 961 17.07 -13.89 -13.54
N ALA A 962 17.89 -14.55 -14.37
CA ALA A 962 18.13 -15.99 -14.31
C ALA A 962 18.61 -16.45 -12.92
N ALA A 963 19.59 -15.73 -12.34
CA ALA A 963 20.11 -16.04 -11.01
C ALA A 963 19.05 -15.83 -9.90
N ARG A 964 18.09 -14.93 -10.08
CA ARG A 964 16.96 -14.76 -9.15
C ARG A 964 15.93 -15.87 -9.33
N ALA A 965 15.52 -16.17 -10.56
CA ALA A 965 14.62 -17.26 -10.88
C ALA A 965 15.13 -18.61 -10.33
N GLN A 966 16.43 -18.91 -10.51
CA GLN A 966 17.05 -20.13 -9.97
C GLN A 966 16.94 -20.21 -8.45
N ARG A 967 17.08 -19.07 -7.75
CA ARG A 967 16.94 -19.01 -6.28
C ARG A 967 15.49 -19.23 -5.84
N LEU A 968 14.51 -18.73 -6.60
CA LEU A 968 13.09 -18.87 -6.29
C LEU A 968 12.57 -20.29 -6.52
N LEU A 969 13.00 -20.93 -7.61
CA LEU A 969 12.54 -22.27 -7.97
C LEU A 969 13.32 -23.39 -7.23
N GLY A 970 14.44 -23.05 -6.60
CA GLY A 970 15.32 -24.00 -5.93
C GLY A 970 15.94 -25.02 -6.91
N GLU A 971 16.36 -26.18 -6.40
CA GLU A 971 16.98 -27.23 -7.23
C GLU A 971 15.98 -28.01 -8.10
N SER A 972 14.68 -27.75 -7.96
CA SER A 972 13.61 -28.48 -8.66
C SER A 972 13.46 -28.11 -10.14
N VAL A 973 13.92 -26.91 -10.52
CA VAL A 973 13.95 -26.41 -11.90
C VAL A 973 15.36 -25.95 -12.20
N LYS A 974 15.86 -26.29 -13.39
CA LYS A 974 17.17 -25.83 -13.85
C LYS A 974 17.01 -24.57 -14.70
N VAL A 975 17.55 -23.46 -14.23
CA VAL A 975 17.54 -22.17 -14.91
C VAL A 975 18.90 -21.92 -15.55
N PHE A 976 18.90 -21.62 -16.85
CA PHE A 976 20.07 -21.31 -17.64
C PHE A 976 20.12 -19.81 -17.91
N ALA A 977 21.25 -19.19 -17.55
CA ALA A 977 21.51 -17.78 -17.86
C ALA A 977 22.14 -17.66 -19.25
N GLY A 978 21.56 -16.83 -20.12
CA GLY A 978 22.02 -16.60 -21.49
C GLY A 978 20.91 -16.76 -22.52
N LEU A 979 21.22 -16.42 -23.77
CA LEU A 979 20.30 -16.62 -24.89
C LEU A 979 20.15 -18.11 -25.20
N SER A 980 19.01 -18.53 -25.77
CA SER A 980 18.83 -19.93 -26.15
C SER A 980 19.95 -20.39 -27.08
N GLN A 981 20.33 -19.56 -28.06
CA GLN A 981 21.37 -19.80 -29.07
C GLN A 981 22.78 -20.01 -28.48
N GLU A 982 23.02 -19.56 -27.24
CA GLU A 982 24.32 -19.66 -26.57
C GLU A 982 24.47 -20.96 -25.77
N LEU A 983 23.36 -21.68 -25.52
CA LEU A 983 23.37 -22.92 -24.77
C LEU A 983 23.70 -24.12 -25.66
N ALA A 984 24.62 -24.97 -25.22
CA ALA A 984 24.92 -26.24 -25.89
C ALA A 984 23.83 -27.28 -25.58
N GLU A 985 23.42 -28.09 -26.56
CA GLU A 985 22.33 -29.08 -26.44
C GLU A 985 22.58 -30.06 -25.29
N GLU A 986 23.84 -30.45 -25.07
CA GLU A 986 24.25 -31.37 -24.01
C GLU A 986 23.99 -30.81 -22.60
N GLN A 987 23.84 -29.48 -22.45
CA GLN A 987 23.58 -28.84 -21.17
C GLN A 987 22.14 -29.02 -20.68
N LEU A 988 21.18 -29.24 -21.58
CA LEU A 988 19.76 -29.44 -21.25
C LEU A 988 19.47 -30.88 -20.79
N GLY A 989 20.20 -31.86 -21.31
CA GLY A 989 20.14 -33.27 -20.89
C GLY A 989 18.92 -34.05 -21.39
N ALA A 990 17.90 -33.38 -21.92
CA ALA A 990 16.75 -33.96 -22.62
C ALA A 990 16.13 -32.93 -23.57
N GLN A 991 15.52 -33.39 -24.67
CA GLN A 991 14.68 -32.55 -25.52
C GLN A 991 13.31 -32.36 -24.86
N ALA A 992 12.76 -31.15 -24.93
CA ALA A 992 11.45 -30.84 -24.37
C ALA A 992 10.32 -31.21 -25.33
N ASN A 993 9.22 -31.76 -24.79
CA ASN A 993 8.00 -32.07 -25.54
C ASN A 993 6.87 -31.06 -25.30
N VAL A 994 7.10 -30.09 -24.40
CA VAL A 994 6.26 -28.89 -24.23
C VAL A 994 7.18 -27.68 -24.14
N VAL A 995 6.83 -26.59 -24.83
CA VAL A 995 7.59 -25.34 -24.82
C VAL A 995 6.69 -24.20 -24.40
N VAL A 996 7.11 -23.44 -23.39
CA VAL A 996 6.48 -22.19 -22.99
C VAL A 996 7.39 -21.04 -23.39
N MET A 997 6.87 -20.08 -24.14
CA MET A 997 7.65 -18.95 -24.64
C MET A 997 6.92 -17.65 -24.36
N GLU A 998 7.56 -16.77 -23.60
CA GLU A 998 7.05 -15.42 -23.32
C GLU A 998 8.09 -14.36 -23.69
N THR A 999 8.45 -14.36 -24.97
CA THR A 999 9.30 -13.35 -25.62
C THR A 999 8.50 -12.57 -26.66
N ILE A 1000 7.21 -12.34 -26.37
CA ILE A 1000 6.24 -11.67 -27.26
C ILE A 1000 6.30 -10.18 -26.97
N GLY A 1001 6.57 -9.36 -27.99
CA GLY A 1001 6.61 -7.91 -27.84
C GLY A 1001 5.27 -7.21 -28.05
N ASP A 1002 5.29 -5.87 -28.02
CA ASP A 1002 4.10 -5.02 -28.28
C ASP A 1002 3.51 -5.18 -29.70
N TRP A 1003 4.32 -5.70 -30.62
CA TRP A 1003 3.87 -6.37 -31.84
C TRP A 1003 4.64 -7.70 -31.91
N ALA A 1004 4.02 -8.74 -32.47
CA ALA A 1004 4.41 -10.13 -32.23
C ALA A 1004 5.89 -10.41 -32.47
N ALA A 1005 6.46 -9.97 -33.59
CA ALA A 1005 7.85 -10.30 -33.91
C ALA A 1005 8.92 -9.45 -33.20
N ASN A 1006 8.57 -8.34 -32.54
CA ASN A 1006 9.49 -7.31 -32.03
C ASN A 1006 10.59 -7.82 -31.07
N GLU A 1007 10.30 -8.84 -30.26
CA GLU A 1007 11.16 -9.30 -29.17
C GLU A 1007 11.83 -10.65 -29.45
N TYR A 1008 12.24 -10.87 -30.70
CA TYR A 1008 12.98 -12.07 -31.11
C TYR A 1008 12.24 -13.40 -30.92
N MET A 1009 10.92 -13.34 -30.65
CA MET A 1009 10.04 -14.50 -30.49
C MET A 1009 10.29 -15.59 -31.54
N VAL A 1010 10.32 -15.20 -32.82
CA VAL A 1010 10.50 -16.15 -33.93
C VAL A 1010 11.93 -16.71 -33.97
N SER A 1011 12.95 -15.90 -33.72
CA SER A 1011 14.34 -16.37 -33.71
C SER A 1011 14.59 -17.37 -32.56
N SER A 1012 14.01 -17.11 -31.39
CA SER A 1012 14.04 -18.04 -30.24
C SER A 1012 13.27 -19.33 -30.54
N PHE A 1013 12.10 -19.23 -31.18
CA PHE A 1013 11.34 -20.39 -31.64
C PHE A 1013 12.14 -21.26 -32.62
N LEU A 1014 12.74 -20.66 -33.66
CA LEU A 1014 13.48 -21.41 -34.69
C LEU A 1014 14.69 -22.13 -34.11
N ASP A 1015 15.43 -21.46 -33.22
CA ASP A 1015 16.55 -22.05 -32.50
C ASP A 1015 16.08 -23.23 -31.63
N ALA A 1016 15.08 -23.01 -30.78
CA ALA A 1016 14.60 -24.05 -29.89
C ALA A 1016 13.97 -25.24 -30.63
N ARG A 1017 13.18 -24.99 -31.67
CA ARG A 1017 12.61 -26.05 -32.52
C ARG A 1017 13.68 -26.84 -33.27
N GLY A 1018 14.77 -26.20 -33.68
CA GLY A 1018 15.82 -26.85 -34.45
C GLY A 1018 16.64 -27.86 -33.65
N ARG A 1019 16.76 -27.69 -32.32
CA ARG A 1019 17.69 -28.50 -31.50
C ARG A 1019 17.33 -28.69 -30.02
N LEU A 1020 16.45 -27.87 -29.43
CA LEU A 1020 16.14 -27.93 -28.00
C LEU A 1020 14.87 -28.74 -27.68
N CYS A 1021 14.02 -28.97 -28.68
CA CYS A 1021 12.69 -29.54 -28.52
C CYS A 1021 12.48 -30.73 -29.45
N GLU A 1022 11.55 -31.61 -29.09
CA GLU A 1022 11.10 -32.68 -29.96
C GLU A 1022 10.35 -32.12 -31.19
N PRO A 1023 10.37 -32.81 -32.36
CA PRO A 1023 9.68 -32.34 -33.56
C PRO A 1023 8.17 -32.10 -33.38
N GLU A 1024 7.54 -32.86 -32.47
CA GLU A 1024 6.10 -32.80 -32.15
C GLU A 1024 5.83 -32.06 -30.82
N ALA A 1025 6.81 -31.28 -30.33
CA ALA A 1025 6.65 -30.53 -29.08
C ALA A 1025 5.46 -29.56 -29.16
N GLN A 1026 4.69 -29.49 -28.07
CA GLN A 1026 3.56 -28.58 -27.96
C GLN A 1026 4.04 -27.18 -27.57
N TRP A 1027 3.76 -26.17 -28.40
CA TRP A 1027 4.11 -24.78 -28.12
C TRP A 1027 2.98 -24.04 -27.42
N ILE A 1028 3.37 -23.22 -26.44
CA ILE A 1028 2.52 -22.32 -25.66
C ILE A 1028 3.21 -20.93 -25.62
N PRO A 1029 2.62 -19.89 -26.23
CA PRO A 1029 1.35 -19.94 -26.93
C PRO A 1029 1.41 -20.75 -28.23
N GLY A 1030 0.26 -21.28 -28.65
CA GLY A 1030 0.16 -21.96 -29.93
C GLY A 1030 0.14 -20.99 -31.11
N GLN A 1031 -0.52 -19.82 -30.95
CA GLN A 1031 -0.58 -18.79 -31.99
C GLN A 1031 -0.42 -17.38 -31.41
N VAL A 1032 0.12 -16.47 -32.23
CA VAL A 1032 0.20 -15.03 -31.96
C VAL A 1032 -0.11 -14.25 -33.24
N ARG A 1033 -0.86 -13.14 -33.13
CA ARG A 1033 -1.21 -12.27 -34.26
C ARG A 1033 -1.01 -10.80 -33.88
N THR A 1034 -0.58 -9.98 -34.82
CA THR A 1034 -0.65 -8.52 -34.68
C THR A 1034 -1.81 -8.01 -35.52
N ARG A 1035 -2.74 -7.30 -34.88
CA ARG A 1035 -3.89 -6.66 -35.51
C ARG A 1035 -3.55 -5.21 -35.85
N PHE A 1036 -4.16 -4.67 -36.89
CA PHE A 1036 -3.82 -3.39 -37.50
C PHE A 1036 -5.08 -2.69 -38.01
N VAL A 1037 -5.30 -1.42 -37.67
CA VAL A 1037 -6.49 -0.67 -38.12
C VAL A 1037 -6.21 0.82 -38.33
N PRO A 1038 -6.73 1.46 -39.39
CA PRO A 1038 -6.64 2.91 -39.57
C PRO A 1038 -7.48 3.63 -38.51
N VAL A 1039 -6.92 4.71 -37.96
CA VAL A 1039 -7.58 5.50 -36.91
C VAL A 1039 -7.58 6.99 -37.19
N THR A 1040 -8.60 7.66 -36.69
CA THR A 1040 -8.57 9.12 -36.46
C THR A 1040 -8.18 9.38 -35.00
N ILE A 1041 -7.24 10.31 -34.81
CA ILE A 1041 -6.72 10.64 -33.49
C ILE A 1041 -7.38 11.96 -33.03
N PRO A 1042 -8.19 11.95 -31.96
CA PRO A 1042 -8.77 13.19 -31.44
C PRO A 1042 -7.65 14.12 -30.96
N PRO A 1043 -7.82 15.45 -31.04
CA PRO A 1043 -6.79 16.39 -30.56
C PRO A 1043 -6.58 16.20 -29.05
N TRP A 1044 -5.42 15.65 -28.68
CA TRP A 1044 -5.07 15.29 -27.31
C TRP A 1044 -4.56 16.50 -26.53
N GLY A 1045 -5.47 17.36 -26.07
CA GLY A 1045 -5.23 18.32 -24.98
C GLY A 1045 -4.26 19.48 -25.24
N GLN A 1046 -3.45 19.44 -26.29
CA GLN A 1046 -2.72 20.59 -26.85
C GLN A 1046 -3.28 20.87 -28.26
N GLU A 1047 -3.27 22.13 -28.68
CA GLU A 1047 -3.69 22.57 -30.04
C GLU A 1047 -2.79 22.02 -31.19
N GLY A 1048 -2.09 20.91 -30.98
CA GLY A 1048 -1.22 20.26 -31.96
C GLY A 1048 -1.74 18.89 -32.39
N ALA A 1049 -1.53 18.54 -33.66
CA ALA A 1049 -1.61 17.15 -34.11
C ALA A 1049 -0.61 16.29 -33.32
N VAL A 1050 -0.94 15.02 -33.07
CA VAL A 1050 0.02 14.06 -32.49
C VAL A 1050 1.25 13.99 -33.41
N PRO A 1051 2.47 14.20 -32.89
CA PRO A 1051 3.65 14.17 -33.74
C PRO A 1051 3.80 12.81 -34.43
N PRO A 1052 4.28 12.76 -35.68
CA PRO A 1052 4.58 11.51 -36.35
C PRO A 1052 5.52 10.67 -35.50
N GLY A 1053 5.14 9.41 -35.28
CA GLY A 1053 5.82 8.58 -34.31
C GLY A 1053 5.13 7.26 -34.07
N MET A 1054 5.82 6.39 -33.35
CA MET A 1054 5.23 5.22 -32.73
C MET A 1054 5.02 5.52 -31.25
N TRP A 1055 3.82 5.25 -30.74
CA TRP A 1055 3.39 5.64 -29.40
C TRP A 1055 2.81 4.44 -28.68
N LEU A 1056 3.33 4.14 -27.49
CA LEU A 1056 2.77 3.12 -26.62
C LEU A 1056 1.52 3.68 -25.92
N LEU A 1057 0.39 3.01 -26.10
CA LEU A 1057 -0.88 3.39 -25.48
C LEU A 1057 -1.21 2.40 -24.36
N GLY A 1058 -1.82 2.85 -23.27
CA GLY A 1058 -2.39 1.92 -22.28
C GLY A 1058 -3.61 1.21 -22.85
N SER A 1059 -3.77 -0.09 -22.62
CA SER A 1059 -4.91 -0.89 -23.09
C SER A 1059 -6.26 -0.26 -22.79
N ASP A 1060 -7.09 -0.06 -23.82
CA ASP A 1060 -8.42 0.51 -23.69
C ASP A 1060 -9.29 0.19 -24.92
N GLN A 1061 -10.37 -0.57 -24.70
CA GLN A 1061 -11.32 -0.91 -25.76
C GLN A 1061 -11.92 0.34 -26.43
N ARG A 1062 -11.93 1.52 -25.77
CA ARG A 1062 -12.42 2.76 -26.37
C ARG A 1062 -11.64 3.18 -27.61
N TYR A 1063 -10.39 2.75 -27.78
CA TYR A 1063 -9.64 3.02 -29.01
C TYR A 1063 -10.23 2.33 -30.24
N GLU A 1064 -11.03 1.26 -30.08
CA GLU A 1064 -11.81 0.69 -31.19
C GLU A 1064 -12.77 1.73 -31.80
N ARG A 1065 -13.19 2.76 -31.04
CA ARG A 1065 -14.06 3.84 -31.54
C ARG A 1065 -13.31 4.85 -32.41
N LEU A 1066 -11.98 4.83 -32.37
CA LEU A 1066 -11.13 5.64 -33.24
C LEU A 1066 -10.92 4.96 -34.60
N ALA A 1067 -11.23 3.67 -34.70
CA ALA A 1067 -11.10 2.90 -35.91
C ALA A 1067 -12.02 3.43 -37.01
N LEU A 1068 -11.44 3.62 -38.19
CA LEU A 1068 -12.17 4.03 -39.38
C LEU A 1068 -12.73 2.84 -40.14
N SER A 1069 -12.33 1.61 -39.81
CA SER A 1069 -12.71 0.37 -40.47
C SER A 1069 -12.69 -0.81 -39.49
N GLY A 1070 -13.00 -2.02 -40.01
CA GLY A 1070 -12.59 -3.26 -39.35
C GLY A 1070 -11.06 -3.41 -39.31
N ALA A 1071 -10.55 -4.15 -38.33
CA ALA A 1071 -9.12 -4.42 -38.20
C ALA A 1071 -8.67 -5.59 -39.10
N GLU A 1072 -7.47 -5.47 -39.63
CA GLU A 1072 -6.78 -6.48 -40.44
C GLU A 1072 -5.68 -7.17 -39.62
N THR A 1073 -5.17 -8.30 -40.12
CA THR A 1073 -4.03 -9.00 -39.53
C THR A 1073 -2.74 -8.62 -40.26
N LEU A 1074 -1.84 -7.96 -39.54
CA LEU A 1074 -0.53 -7.54 -40.03
C LEU A 1074 0.40 -8.75 -40.21
N GLU A 1075 0.50 -9.57 -39.17
CA GLU A 1075 1.32 -10.79 -39.09
C GLU A 1075 0.61 -11.83 -38.24
N ALA A 1076 0.87 -13.10 -38.52
CA ALA A 1076 0.36 -14.22 -37.75
C ALA A 1076 1.39 -15.35 -37.69
N TYR A 1077 1.54 -15.95 -36.52
CA TYR A 1077 2.44 -17.06 -36.26
C TYR A 1077 1.64 -18.20 -35.64
N ASP A 1078 1.78 -19.39 -36.21
CA ASP A 1078 1.34 -20.65 -35.60
C ASP A 1078 2.57 -21.50 -35.34
N PHE A 1079 2.87 -21.71 -34.06
CA PHE A 1079 4.07 -22.42 -33.64
C PHE A 1079 3.88 -23.94 -33.67
N ASN A 1080 2.63 -24.41 -33.64
CA ASN A 1080 2.31 -25.83 -33.76
C ASN A 1080 2.14 -26.25 -35.23
N GLU A 1081 1.71 -25.35 -36.10
CA GLU A 1081 1.56 -25.56 -37.55
C GLU A 1081 2.47 -24.63 -38.39
N TRP A 1082 3.73 -24.52 -37.98
CA TRP A 1082 4.70 -23.62 -38.60
C TRP A 1082 4.94 -23.89 -40.09
N LYS A 1083 5.01 -22.81 -40.88
CA LYS A 1083 5.30 -22.83 -42.32
C LYS A 1083 6.42 -21.85 -42.65
N ASP A 1084 7.27 -22.18 -43.61
CA ASP A 1084 8.40 -21.32 -44.02
C ASP A 1084 7.95 -19.94 -44.50
N GLU A 1085 6.71 -19.81 -45.01
CA GLU A 1085 6.09 -18.52 -45.36
C GLU A 1085 5.99 -17.56 -44.16
N MET A 1086 6.03 -18.05 -42.91
CA MET A 1086 6.03 -17.20 -41.72
C MET A 1086 7.37 -16.50 -41.48
N LEU A 1087 8.47 -16.95 -42.12
CA LEU A 1087 9.78 -16.29 -42.08
C LEU A 1087 9.80 -14.97 -42.86
N LYS A 1088 8.81 -14.75 -43.73
CA LYS A 1088 8.61 -13.50 -44.46
C LYS A 1088 7.16 -13.35 -44.86
N GLN A 1089 6.43 -12.46 -44.18
CA GLN A 1089 5.02 -12.22 -44.46
C GLN A 1089 4.88 -10.92 -45.25
N GLN A 1090 4.32 -11.01 -46.46
CA GLN A 1090 3.97 -9.86 -47.28
C GLN A 1090 2.47 -9.90 -47.56
N ARG A 1091 1.74 -8.85 -47.18
CA ARG A 1091 0.27 -8.79 -47.26
C ARG A 1091 -0.20 -7.45 -47.78
N GLU A 1092 -1.21 -7.46 -48.63
CA GLU A 1092 -2.00 -6.27 -48.94
C GLU A 1092 -3.19 -6.22 -47.98
N CYS A 1093 -3.21 -5.22 -47.10
CA CYS A 1093 -4.33 -4.94 -46.19
C CYS A 1093 -5.27 -3.93 -46.86
N VAL A 1094 -6.55 -4.26 -46.97
CA VAL A 1094 -7.56 -3.39 -47.60
C VAL A 1094 -8.62 -3.03 -46.57
N PHE A 1095 -8.75 -1.75 -46.26
CA PHE A 1095 -9.69 -1.25 -45.27
C PHE A 1095 -10.87 -0.54 -45.95
N GLU A 1096 -12.09 -1.06 -45.75
CA GLU A 1096 -13.32 -0.35 -46.12
C GLU A 1096 -13.69 0.66 -45.03
N ILE A 1097 -13.68 1.95 -45.37
CA ILE A 1097 -13.91 3.03 -44.42
C ILE A 1097 -15.39 3.12 -44.04
N GLN A 1098 -15.69 2.94 -42.76
CA GLN A 1098 -17.03 2.90 -42.19
C GLN A 1098 -17.52 4.28 -41.73
N SER A 1099 -16.59 5.21 -41.44
CA SER A 1099 -16.90 6.57 -40.97
C SER A 1099 -15.98 7.61 -41.61
N SER A 1100 -16.58 8.68 -42.14
CA SER A 1100 -15.82 9.81 -42.71
C SER A 1100 -15.05 10.58 -41.64
N ALA A 1101 -13.73 10.61 -41.74
CA ALA A 1101 -12.83 11.30 -40.80
C ALA A 1101 -11.44 11.51 -41.42
N ASP A 1102 -10.55 12.17 -40.68
CA ASP A 1102 -9.16 12.34 -41.10
C ASP A 1102 -8.36 11.13 -40.60
N LEU A 1103 -7.73 10.40 -41.53
CA LEU A 1103 -6.74 9.38 -41.24
C LEU A 1103 -5.51 10.05 -40.65
N GLN A 1104 -5.19 9.71 -39.41
CA GLN A 1104 -4.09 10.32 -38.65
C GLN A 1104 -3.08 9.28 -38.14
N GLY A 1105 -3.38 7.99 -38.27
CA GLY A 1105 -2.48 6.93 -37.85
C GLY A 1105 -3.07 5.54 -38.04
N PHE A 1106 -2.34 4.56 -37.54
CA PHE A 1106 -2.79 3.19 -37.39
C PHE A 1106 -2.62 2.71 -35.96
N LEU A 1107 -3.60 1.98 -35.44
CA LEU A 1107 -3.52 1.31 -34.16
C LEU A 1107 -3.12 -0.16 -34.37
N LEU A 1108 -2.13 -0.62 -33.61
CA LEU A 1108 -1.59 -1.98 -33.61
C LEU A 1108 -1.76 -2.60 -32.24
N TRP A 1109 -2.00 -3.90 -32.17
CA TRP A 1109 -1.99 -4.65 -30.92
C TRP A 1109 -1.77 -6.14 -31.16
N VAL A 1110 -1.22 -6.84 -30.17
CA VAL A 1110 -1.08 -8.29 -30.21
C VAL A 1110 -2.33 -9.01 -29.69
N GLU A 1111 -2.61 -10.15 -30.31
CA GLU A 1111 -3.54 -11.16 -29.86
C GLU A 1111 -2.78 -12.49 -29.70
N VAL A 1112 -2.78 -13.02 -28.47
CA VAL A 1112 -2.06 -14.24 -28.10
C VAL A 1112 -3.06 -15.34 -27.80
N PHE A 1113 -2.84 -16.53 -28.37
CA PHE A 1113 -3.70 -17.69 -28.23
C PHE A 1113 -2.90 -18.83 -27.56
N PRO A 1114 -2.89 -18.90 -26.21
CA PRO A 1114 -2.09 -19.91 -25.51
C PRO A 1114 -2.38 -21.35 -25.92
N ASP A 1115 -3.66 -21.67 -26.15
CA ASP A 1115 -4.15 -22.98 -26.57
C ASP A 1115 -4.16 -23.18 -28.09
N GLY A 1116 -3.90 -22.14 -28.89
CA GLY A 1116 -4.11 -22.13 -30.35
C GLY A 1116 -5.59 -22.04 -30.78
N GLU A 1117 -6.55 -22.09 -29.86
CA GLU A 1117 -7.99 -21.94 -30.16
C GLU A 1117 -8.38 -20.46 -30.37
N GLU A 1118 -9.08 -20.15 -31.47
CA GLU A 1118 -9.42 -18.77 -31.86
C GLU A 1118 -10.47 -18.06 -30.98
N ASP A 1119 -11.24 -18.80 -30.18
CA ASP A 1119 -12.46 -18.27 -29.55
C ASP A 1119 -12.22 -17.33 -28.36
N CYS A 1120 -10.98 -17.26 -27.82
CA CYS A 1120 -10.68 -16.43 -26.65
C CYS A 1120 -9.21 -15.96 -26.59
N PRO A 1121 -8.74 -15.07 -27.49
CA PRO A 1121 -7.40 -14.51 -27.41
C PRO A 1121 -7.22 -13.64 -26.15
N LEU A 1122 -5.99 -13.59 -25.66
CA LEU A 1122 -5.50 -12.46 -24.87
C LEU A 1122 -5.23 -11.30 -25.82
N SER A 1123 -5.93 -10.19 -25.66
CA SER A 1123 -5.85 -9.04 -26.58
C SER A 1123 -5.29 -7.81 -25.87
N ALA A 1124 -4.14 -7.31 -26.33
CA ALA A 1124 -3.53 -6.11 -25.75
C ALA A 1124 -4.43 -4.87 -25.87
N LEU A 1125 -5.38 -4.85 -26.81
CA LEU A 1125 -6.34 -3.75 -26.94
C LEU A 1125 -7.51 -3.85 -25.94
N ARG A 1126 -8.07 -5.05 -25.76
CA ARG A 1126 -9.33 -5.26 -25.02
C ARG A 1126 -9.11 -5.59 -23.54
N ASP A 1127 -8.00 -6.24 -23.23
CA ASP A 1127 -7.73 -6.75 -21.90
C ASP A 1127 -6.89 -5.74 -21.12
N VAL A 1128 -7.59 -4.90 -20.38
CA VAL A 1128 -7.03 -3.74 -19.64
C VAL A 1128 -6.01 -4.08 -18.56
N ASP A 1129 -5.85 -5.37 -18.23
CA ASP A 1129 -5.01 -5.84 -17.12
C ASP A 1129 -3.86 -6.76 -17.57
N ILE A 1130 -3.56 -6.84 -18.89
CA ILE A 1130 -2.41 -7.63 -19.38
C ILE A 1130 -1.15 -6.77 -19.57
N SER A 1131 0.02 -7.41 -19.62
CA SER A 1131 1.31 -6.71 -19.65
C SER A 1131 1.64 -6.01 -20.97
N TRP A 1132 1.09 -6.49 -22.10
CA TRP A 1132 1.28 -5.92 -23.44
C TRP A 1132 0.45 -4.66 -23.66
N SER A 1133 0.97 -3.74 -24.48
CA SER A 1133 0.31 -2.46 -24.76
C SER A 1133 0.03 -2.27 -26.27
N PRO A 1134 -1.11 -1.69 -26.66
CA PRO A 1134 -1.34 -1.30 -28.06
C PRO A 1134 -0.39 -0.17 -28.48
N LEU A 1135 -0.03 -0.14 -29.76
CA LEU A 1135 0.82 0.87 -30.37
C LEU A 1135 0.01 1.76 -31.31
N LEU A 1136 0.19 3.07 -31.25
CA LEU A 1136 -0.27 4.00 -32.27
C LEU A 1136 0.91 4.39 -33.15
N LEU A 1137 0.79 4.09 -34.44
CA LEU A 1137 1.65 4.58 -35.49
C LEU A 1137 1.04 5.85 -36.09
N ALA A 1138 1.44 7.02 -35.60
CA ALA A 1138 0.96 8.32 -36.05
C ALA A 1138 1.61 8.72 -37.38
N LEU A 1139 0.79 9.20 -38.32
CA LEU A 1139 1.22 9.60 -39.65
C LEU A 1139 1.83 11.02 -39.65
N PRO A 1140 2.78 11.32 -40.55
CA PRO A 1140 3.35 12.66 -40.70
C PRO A 1140 2.43 13.64 -41.44
N GLU A 1141 1.48 13.11 -42.21
CA GLU A 1141 0.46 13.87 -42.91
C GLU A 1141 -0.92 13.24 -42.64
N THR A 1142 -1.96 14.06 -42.65
CA THR A 1142 -3.35 13.59 -42.48
C THR A 1142 -4.04 13.51 -43.83
N GLN A 1143 -4.89 12.50 -44.03
CA GLN A 1143 -5.69 12.35 -45.25
C GLN A 1143 -7.16 12.23 -44.89
N ARG A 1144 -8.00 13.08 -45.49
CA ARG A 1144 -9.44 12.93 -45.37
C ARG A 1144 -9.89 11.64 -46.07
N LEU A 1145 -10.61 10.79 -45.36
CA LEU A 1145 -11.28 9.60 -45.90
C LEU A 1145 -12.79 9.75 -45.72
N GLU A 1146 -13.54 9.33 -46.73
CA GLU A 1146 -14.99 9.30 -46.71
C GLU A 1146 -15.52 7.87 -46.53
N ARG A 1147 -16.71 7.74 -45.94
CA ARG A 1147 -17.37 6.44 -45.79
C ARG A 1147 -17.54 5.78 -47.17
N GLY A 1148 -17.05 4.55 -47.30
CA GLY A 1148 -17.04 3.76 -48.53
C GLY A 1148 -15.71 3.80 -49.29
N ASP A 1149 -14.78 4.67 -48.91
CA ASP A 1149 -13.42 4.65 -49.48
C ASP A 1149 -12.71 3.33 -49.14
N GLN A 1150 -11.78 2.94 -49.99
CA GLN A 1150 -10.88 1.81 -49.76
C GLN A 1150 -9.45 2.32 -49.53
N LEU A 1151 -8.89 2.01 -48.37
CA LEU A 1151 -7.50 2.30 -48.05
C LEU A 1151 -6.67 1.02 -48.20
N HIS A 1152 -5.69 1.04 -49.10
CA HIS A 1152 -4.78 -0.08 -49.35
C HIS A 1152 -3.46 0.16 -48.62
N CYS A 1153 -2.93 -0.84 -47.92
CA CYS A 1153 -1.59 -0.80 -47.32
C CYS A 1153 -0.83 -2.07 -47.68
N LEU A 1154 0.39 -1.94 -48.17
CA LEU A 1154 1.28 -3.09 -48.34
C LEU A 1154 2.14 -3.24 -47.07
N VAL A 1155 2.04 -4.39 -46.42
CA VAL A 1155 2.82 -4.70 -45.21
C VAL A 1155 3.83 -5.79 -45.56
N GLU A 1156 5.08 -5.61 -45.14
CA GLU A 1156 6.13 -6.63 -45.16
C GLU A 1156 6.71 -6.79 -43.75
N VAL A 1157 6.75 -8.03 -43.25
CA VAL A 1157 7.39 -8.40 -41.98
C VAL A 1157 8.43 -9.47 -42.22
N VAL A 1158 9.64 -9.24 -41.70
CA VAL A 1158 10.75 -10.20 -41.68
C VAL A 1158 11.15 -10.44 -40.21
N PRO A 1159 10.55 -11.43 -39.52
CA PRO A 1159 10.68 -11.58 -38.07
C PRO A 1159 12.05 -12.08 -37.58
N ALA A 1160 12.86 -12.67 -38.45
CA ALA A 1160 14.16 -13.26 -38.11
C ALA A 1160 15.27 -12.76 -39.06
N ALA A 1161 15.32 -11.46 -39.34
CA ALA A 1161 16.42 -10.90 -40.13
C ALA A 1161 17.74 -10.90 -39.31
N PRO A 1162 18.92 -10.82 -39.99
CA PRO A 1162 20.22 -10.88 -39.31
C PRO A 1162 20.40 -9.84 -38.19
N ASP A 1163 19.84 -8.65 -38.38
CA ASP A 1163 19.94 -7.52 -37.43
C ASP A 1163 18.70 -7.40 -36.52
N GLY A 1164 17.87 -8.45 -36.46
CA GLY A 1164 16.61 -8.48 -35.72
C GLY A 1164 15.36 -8.38 -36.59
N PRO A 1165 14.16 -8.36 -35.97
CA PRO A 1165 12.91 -8.27 -36.70
C PRO A 1165 12.81 -6.98 -37.52
N GLU A 1166 12.16 -7.03 -38.68
CA GLU A 1166 11.89 -5.88 -39.54
C GLU A 1166 10.40 -5.76 -39.86
N LEU A 1167 9.86 -4.54 -39.80
CA LEU A 1167 8.50 -4.20 -40.19
C LEU A 1167 8.53 -3.05 -41.20
N ARG A 1168 7.84 -3.23 -42.34
CA ARG A 1168 7.68 -2.20 -43.37
C ARG A 1168 6.21 -2.07 -43.75
N ILE A 1169 5.75 -0.83 -43.87
CA ILE A 1169 4.38 -0.52 -44.31
C ILE A 1169 4.46 0.53 -45.42
N GLU A 1170 3.94 0.22 -46.59
CA GLU A 1170 3.79 1.17 -47.69
C GLU A 1170 2.32 1.56 -47.84
N LEU A 1171 2.08 2.86 -47.80
CA LEU A 1171 0.76 3.47 -47.88
C LEU A 1171 0.70 4.35 -49.14
N PRO A 1172 -0.11 3.98 -50.16
CA PRO A 1172 -0.44 4.89 -51.26
C PRO A 1172 -1.09 6.16 -50.71
N TRP A 1173 -0.59 7.30 -51.15
CA TRP A 1173 -1.00 8.63 -50.70
C TRP A 1173 -1.44 9.48 -51.91
N ALA A 1174 -2.05 10.64 -51.63
CA ALA A 1174 -2.63 11.50 -52.67
C ALA A 1174 -1.63 11.81 -53.82
N GLU A 1175 -2.16 11.84 -55.05
CA GLU A 1175 -1.44 12.17 -56.31
C GLU A 1175 -0.40 11.12 -56.77
N GLY A 1176 -0.61 9.84 -56.42
CA GLY A 1176 0.30 8.75 -56.84
C GLY A 1176 1.60 8.68 -56.03
N ARG A 1177 1.61 9.34 -54.86
CA ARG A 1177 2.71 9.32 -53.90
C ARG A 1177 2.62 8.08 -53.00
N THR A 1178 3.72 7.71 -52.35
CA THR A 1178 3.74 6.58 -51.39
C THR A 1178 4.49 7.01 -50.14
N LEU A 1179 3.84 6.82 -49.00
CA LEU A 1179 4.43 7.01 -47.68
C LEU A 1179 4.92 5.64 -47.16
N LYS A 1180 6.15 5.55 -46.67
CA LYS A 1180 6.71 4.29 -46.16
C LYS A 1180 7.08 4.38 -44.69
N PHE A 1181 6.64 3.42 -43.89
CA PHE A 1181 7.13 3.20 -42.54
C PHE A 1181 8.14 2.07 -42.55
N GLU A 1182 9.26 2.24 -41.85
CA GLU A 1182 10.23 1.19 -41.61
C GLU A 1182 10.59 1.13 -40.12
N TRP A 1183 10.68 -0.08 -39.59
CA TRP A 1183 11.19 -0.36 -38.26
C TRP A 1183 12.17 -1.53 -38.34
N THR A 1184 13.37 -1.37 -37.76
CA THR A 1184 14.29 -2.46 -37.44
C THR A 1184 14.95 -2.19 -36.10
N LEU A 1185 15.42 -3.22 -35.38
CA LEU A 1185 16.13 -2.97 -34.11
C LEU A 1185 17.38 -2.08 -34.30
N ALA A 1186 18.11 -2.30 -35.39
CA ALA A 1186 19.34 -1.56 -35.68
C ALA A 1186 19.12 -0.11 -36.14
N LYS A 1187 17.99 0.20 -36.79
CA LYS A 1187 17.72 1.52 -37.40
C LYS A 1187 16.62 2.32 -36.70
N GLY A 1188 15.91 1.70 -35.75
CA GLY A 1188 14.76 2.30 -35.09
C GLY A 1188 13.56 2.48 -36.03
N ALA A 1189 12.59 3.26 -35.57
CA ALA A 1189 11.36 3.58 -36.32
C ALA A 1189 11.54 4.86 -37.15
N ARG A 1190 11.08 4.84 -38.40
CA ARG A 1190 11.09 6.02 -39.27
C ARG A 1190 9.97 6.04 -40.30
N TRP A 1191 9.53 7.25 -40.65
CA TRP A 1191 8.75 7.50 -41.86
C TRP A 1191 9.67 7.98 -42.98
N ILE A 1192 9.47 7.45 -44.19
CA ILE A 1192 10.08 7.91 -45.43
C ILE A 1192 8.97 8.56 -46.25
N LEU A 1193 9.07 9.88 -46.40
CA LEU A 1193 8.12 10.68 -47.16
C LEU A 1193 8.30 10.48 -48.67
N PRO A 1194 7.30 10.82 -49.50
CA PRO A 1194 7.37 10.65 -50.95
C PRO A 1194 8.58 11.35 -51.61
N GLU A 1195 9.04 12.47 -51.05
CA GLU A 1195 10.23 13.20 -51.50
C GLU A 1195 11.57 12.54 -51.09
N GLY A 1196 11.54 11.41 -50.40
CA GLY A 1196 12.73 10.70 -49.88
C GLY A 1196 13.26 11.25 -48.55
N ARG A 1197 12.59 12.26 -47.97
CA ARG A 1197 12.93 12.78 -46.65
C ARG A 1197 12.55 11.77 -45.57
N GLU A 1198 13.51 11.44 -44.71
CA GLU A 1198 13.29 10.56 -43.55
C GLU A 1198 12.90 11.39 -42.32
N ILE A 1199 11.89 10.93 -41.58
CA ILE A 1199 11.55 11.39 -40.24
C ILE A 1199 11.89 10.23 -39.30
N SER A 1200 13.11 10.25 -38.77
CA SER A 1200 13.53 9.33 -37.70
C SER A 1200 12.90 9.75 -36.37
N PHE A 1201 12.48 8.78 -35.57
CA PHE A 1201 11.93 9.05 -34.23
C PHE A 1201 13.02 9.14 -33.15
N GLU A 1202 14.29 8.96 -33.51
CA GLU A 1202 15.46 9.01 -32.61
C GLU A 1202 16.01 10.43 -32.41
N GLU A 1203 15.78 11.36 -33.35
CA GLU A 1203 16.45 12.67 -33.43
C GLU A 1203 15.58 13.86 -33.00
N GLN A 1204 14.35 13.62 -32.53
CA GLN A 1204 13.48 14.71 -32.08
C GLN A 1204 13.71 14.99 -30.58
N PRO A 1205 13.91 16.27 -30.18
CA PRO A 1205 14.15 16.64 -28.78
C PRO A 1205 13.00 16.17 -27.88
N GLU A 1206 13.32 15.81 -26.64
CA GLU A 1206 12.42 15.23 -25.64
C GLU A 1206 11.26 16.16 -25.17
N ASP A 1207 11.13 17.34 -25.78
CA ASP A 1207 10.32 18.49 -25.33
C ASP A 1207 8.79 18.36 -25.51
N VAL A 1208 8.21 17.16 -25.33
CA VAL A 1208 6.74 16.99 -25.25
C VAL A 1208 6.33 16.21 -24.00
N LEU A 1209 7.05 16.41 -22.90
CA LEU A 1209 6.55 16.13 -21.57
C LEU A 1209 6.42 17.46 -20.85
N SER A 1210 5.28 17.71 -20.19
CA SER A 1210 5.17 18.87 -19.28
C SER A 1210 6.25 18.75 -18.19
N PRO A 1211 6.74 19.85 -17.58
CA PRO A 1211 7.70 19.80 -16.47
C PRO A 1211 7.28 18.87 -15.32
N GLU A 1212 5.98 18.65 -15.11
CA GLU A 1212 5.43 17.71 -14.12
C GLU A 1212 5.54 16.23 -14.54
N GLN A 1213 5.66 15.96 -15.85
CA GLN A 1213 5.92 14.65 -16.45
C GLN A 1213 7.42 14.40 -16.62
N GLU A 1214 8.21 15.44 -16.89
CA GLU A 1214 9.67 15.45 -16.81
C GLU A 1214 10.11 15.13 -15.36
N PHE A 1215 9.46 15.72 -14.36
CA PHE A 1215 9.64 15.41 -12.94
C PHE A 1215 9.29 13.95 -12.58
N LEU A 1216 8.29 13.34 -13.22
CA LEU A 1216 7.93 11.92 -13.04
C LEU A 1216 8.86 10.96 -13.81
N TRP A 1217 9.54 11.43 -14.85
CA TRP A 1217 10.47 10.67 -15.68
C TRP A 1217 11.91 10.76 -15.13
N GLU A 1218 12.33 11.91 -14.61
CA GLU A 1218 13.55 12.08 -13.81
C GLU A 1218 13.47 11.33 -12.47
N LEU A 1219 12.26 11.18 -11.89
CA LEU A 1219 12.01 10.28 -10.74
C LEU A 1219 12.31 8.79 -11.02
N LEU A 1220 12.37 8.40 -12.30
CA LEU A 1220 12.44 7.01 -12.77
C LEU A 1220 13.59 6.79 -13.79
N GLY A 1221 14.67 7.59 -13.70
CA GLY A 1221 15.72 7.73 -14.73
C GLY A 1221 16.25 6.45 -15.41
N PRO A 1222 16.91 6.55 -16.59
CA PRO A 1222 17.56 5.41 -17.21
C PRO A 1222 18.77 4.95 -16.36
N PRO A 1223 19.12 3.65 -16.37
CA PRO A 1223 20.24 3.12 -15.61
C PRO A 1223 21.60 3.67 -16.06
#